data_AF-A0A975EFF5-F1
#
_entry.id   AF-A0A975EFF5-F1
#
_cell.length_a   1.000
_cell.length_b   1.000
_cell.length_c   1.000
_cell.angle_alpha   90.00
_cell.angle_beta   90.00
_cell.angle_gamma   90.00
#
_symmetry.space_group_name_H-M   'P 1'
#
loop_
_entity.id
_entity.type
_entity.pdbx_description
1 polymer ?
#
loop_
_entity_poly.entity_id
_entity_poly.type
_entity_poly.pdbx_seq_one_letter_code
_entity_poly.pdbx_strand_id
1 'polypeptide(L)'
;MTLFKTQHRYATAAALISLSISWSAEAQSFYKEPQLFSTAPNPTKSVSVIERFGPVGIAIELHQPAFTMKVKDIEPGSPAEATGRLKKGQVIESINGEKLKDIDPRIQLGGMIAAAEASDGIIRLAIEGETVPVVVKIPVLGAYSKTWPLNCPKSDRIVRDFADHLAKPDSNKGFADIGMLFLLSTGEDKDIPPVRDWVHGMIGKKPSQYAWHIGYGGIGLCEYYLRTGDKEALPVIQSWVEAAAKGEYLDGWAGRGGVTAVTYGNGHLNAAGTGVVTFLLLAKECGAEVNDSLLHRTLTHYFRFAGRGLNPYGDDRPENSFVDNGKNGILAFTMAAAASLTPDGENSIYARARDTAAMTSFYTTSFMLHGHTGGGIGEIWRSSAMGLIHDKRPNQYRDFMDKRQWHYDLSRRFDGSFGILGGAGYDKPEWGAGYALTYTIPRKTLRITGAASEFSKPYKLPERPWGTAADDEFQSLEAVADKDGKRQDLTGETLAADSSMPLIRRIKAMGDDVSDDVLRQYVRHQEYLVRRMAANHAMGLNFSYMFKEPGLRVRPALVEEFARSEDPRIRNAGLRSIAEQFDPAAEWAPGFYQIAAERLADPEESWFVKDAALSVIGQGTPDMIVAHVDLLLPYLNHPEQWLQNGALKALAAVIVDERCYARVIPAVGAFLRTCNRYSTTGGPVFAIRQNLPSAGPEAGKLAIETFGESFGNYDTVKVWEGGQDISNVHDSHLGFIAASLGDVPGGLDVLYELARQRFPDQALPYPDVFLNADPQHFTLSSRRRFRPSSSTSWFPRSSAGTA
;
A
#
# COMPACT_ATOMS: atom_id res chain seq x y z
N MET A 1 -5.08 -1.59 20.56
CA MET A 1 -6.17 -2.46 21.05
C MET A 1 -6.49 -2.08 22.49
N THR A 2 -7.35 -1.07 22.70
CA THR A 2 -8.07 -0.90 23.98
C THR A 2 -9.32 -0.07 23.72
N LEU A 3 -10.43 -0.50 24.34
CA LEU A 3 -11.77 0.09 24.42
C LEU A 3 -12.85 -0.54 23.51
N PHE A 4 -13.12 -1.82 23.80
CA PHE A 4 -14.46 -2.39 23.74
C PHE A 4 -14.77 -3.05 25.10
N LYS A 5 -15.80 -2.56 25.77
CA LYS A 5 -16.64 -3.11 26.86
C LYS A 5 -17.60 -1.95 27.16
N THR A 6 -18.92 -2.02 27.16
CA THR A 6 -19.93 -3.03 27.51
C THR A 6 -21.26 -2.31 27.20
N GLN A 7 -22.39 -2.88 26.79
CA GLN A 7 -23.27 -3.77 27.56
C GLN A 7 -24.53 -4.03 26.70
N HIS A 8 -25.01 -5.28 26.66
CA HIS A 8 -26.40 -5.62 26.32
C HIS A 8 -27.16 -5.90 27.62
N ARG A 9 -28.48 -5.59 27.67
CA ARG A 9 -29.56 -6.51 28.09
C ARG A 9 -30.97 -5.86 28.04
N TYR A 10 -31.80 -6.43 27.16
CA TYR A 10 -33.25 -6.73 27.11
C TYR A 10 -34.37 -5.81 27.64
N ALA A 11 -35.22 -5.40 26.67
CA ALA A 11 -36.67 -5.62 26.51
C ALA A 11 -37.71 -5.06 27.51
N THR A 12 -38.62 -4.22 27.00
CA THR A 12 -40.09 -4.41 27.09
C THR A 12 -40.83 -3.48 26.12
N ALA A 13 -41.92 -3.99 25.56
CA ALA A 13 -42.71 -3.40 24.49
C ALA A 13 -43.65 -2.28 24.97
N ALA A 14 -43.84 -1.25 24.14
CA ALA A 14 -45.07 -0.48 24.07
C ALA A 14 -45.21 0.10 22.66
N ALA A 15 -46.14 -0.45 21.89
CA ALA A 15 -46.55 0.06 20.59
C ALA A 15 -47.40 1.32 20.80
N LEU A 16 -46.92 2.45 20.28
CA LEU A 16 -47.73 3.65 20.04
C LEU A 16 -47.59 3.99 18.56
N ILE A 17 -48.63 3.62 17.82
CA ILE A 17 -48.85 3.99 16.42
C ILE A 17 -49.15 5.48 16.41
N SER A 18 -48.12 6.30 16.18
CA SER A 18 -48.28 7.67 15.72
C SER A 18 -48.06 7.66 14.21
N LEU A 19 -49.15 7.83 13.46
CA LEU A 19 -49.13 8.18 12.04
C LEU A 19 -48.39 9.52 11.87
N SER A 20 -47.07 9.43 11.79
CA SER A 20 -46.23 10.48 11.25
C SER A 20 -46.21 10.24 9.75
N ILE A 21 -46.99 11.05 9.04
CA ILE A 21 -46.96 11.16 7.59
C ILE A 21 -45.49 11.39 7.22
N SER A 22 -44.86 10.33 6.72
CA SER A 22 -43.48 10.35 6.28
C SER A 22 -43.46 11.13 4.97
N TRP A 23 -43.26 12.45 5.06
CA TRP A 23 -42.62 13.17 3.97
C TRP A 23 -41.15 12.73 3.95
N SER A 24 -40.88 11.48 3.56
CA SER A 24 -39.62 11.18 2.92
C SER A 24 -39.75 11.70 1.50
N ALA A 25 -39.58 13.02 1.35
CA ALA A 25 -39.02 13.52 0.11
C ALA A 25 -37.69 12.79 -0.03
N GLU A 26 -37.66 11.74 -0.86
CA GLU A 26 -36.42 11.24 -1.44
C GLU A 26 -35.65 12.48 -1.85
N ALA A 27 -34.51 12.73 -1.19
CA ALA A 27 -33.63 13.83 -1.57
C ALA A 27 -33.33 13.61 -3.05
N GLN A 28 -33.97 14.41 -3.91
CA GLN A 28 -33.79 14.34 -5.35
C GLN A 28 -32.28 14.43 -5.57
N SER A 29 -31.68 13.36 -6.09
CA SER A 29 -30.24 13.28 -6.24
C SER A 29 -29.78 14.50 -7.02
N PHE A 30 -29.00 15.38 -6.37
CA PHE A 30 -28.37 16.53 -7.02
C PHE A 30 -27.61 16.11 -8.29
N TYR A 31 -27.10 14.88 -8.28
CA TYR A 31 -26.35 14.28 -9.38
C TYR A 31 -27.27 13.62 -10.40
N LYS A 32 -27.05 13.95 -11.67
CA LYS A 32 -27.70 13.32 -12.82
C LYS A 32 -27.13 11.94 -13.12
N GLU A 33 -25.84 11.74 -12.88
CA GLU A 33 -25.13 10.49 -13.10
C GLU A 33 -24.44 10.02 -11.81
N PRO A 34 -24.19 8.69 -11.65
CA PRO A 34 -23.40 8.18 -10.54
C PRO A 34 -22.02 8.86 -10.46
N GLN A 35 -21.57 9.19 -9.25
CA GLN A 35 -20.31 9.91 -9.06
C GLN A 35 -19.11 9.03 -9.42
N LEU A 36 -18.12 9.58 -10.11
CA LEU A 36 -16.91 8.86 -10.50
C LEU A 36 -15.89 8.68 -9.36
N PHE A 37 -15.83 9.63 -8.43
CA PHE A 37 -14.88 9.63 -7.33
C PHE A 37 -15.61 9.40 -6.01
N SER A 38 -15.08 8.51 -5.16
CA SER A 38 -15.67 8.18 -3.86
C SER A 38 -15.66 9.34 -2.86
N THR A 39 -14.84 10.36 -3.10
CA THR A 39 -14.77 11.60 -2.31
C THR A 39 -15.68 12.72 -2.83
N ALA A 40 -16.58 12.44 -3.78
CA ALA A 40 -17.55 13.41 -4.25
C ALA A 40 -18.38 13.97 -3.08
N PRO A 41 -18.69 15.29 -3.06
CA PRO A 41 -19.53 15.88 -2.01
C PRO A 41 -20.83 15.11 -1.83
N ASN A 42 -21.16 14.74 -0.59
CA ASN A 42 -22.36 13.98 -0.30
C ASN A 42 -23.59 14.92 -0.30
N PRO A 43 -24.63 14.67 -1.13
CA PRO A 43 -25.77 15.56 -1.26
C PRO A 43 -26.71 15.53 -0.03
N THR A 44 -26.47 14.64 0.93
CA THR A 44 -27.21 14.58 2.20
C THR A 44 -26.42 15.14 3.38
N LYS A 45 -25.12 15.43 3.20
CA LYS A 45 -24.30 16.03 4.26
C LYS A 45 -24.60 17.54 4.33
N SER A 46 -24.88 18.04 5.54
CA SER A 46 -25.26 19.44 5.77
C SER A 46 -24.28 20.45 5.17
N VAL A 47 -22.98 20.21 5.36
CA VAL A 47 -21.89 21.03 4.81
C VAL A 47 -20.75 20.14 4.31
N SER A 48 -20.29 20.42 3.09
CA SER A 48 -19.01 19.94 2.56
C SER A 48 -18.08 21.12 2.32
N VAL A 49 -16.77 20.91 2.39
CA VAL A 49 -15.78 21.98 2.22
C VAL A 49 -14.89 21.69 1.03
N ILE A 50 -14.67 22.71 0.22
CA ILE A 50 -13.63 22.79 -0.79
C ILE A 50 -12.62 23.81 -0.26
N GLU A 51 -11.51 23.33 0.29
CA GLU A 51 -10.52 24.18 0.97
C GLU A 51 -9.80 25.15 0.03
N ARG A 52 -9.91 24.94 -1.30
CA ARG A 52 -9.32 25.83 -2.30
C ARG A 52 -10.09 25.86 -3.60
N PHE A 53 -10.37 27.07 -4.09
CA PHE A 53 -10.86 27.33 -5.43
C PHE A 53 -9.73 27.78 -6.37
N GLY A 54 -8.70 26.94 -6.49
CA GLY A 54 -7.53 27.15 -7.34
C GLY A 54 -6.88 28.54 -7.19
N PRO A 55 -6.49 29.21 -8.30
CA PRO A 55 -5.84 30.52 -8.28
C PRO A 55 -6.76 31.69 -7.90
N VAL A 56 -8.06 31.47 -7.63
CA VAL A 56 -8.96 32.52 -7.16
C VAL A 56 -8.60 32.93 -5.73
N GLY A 57 -8.20 31.96 -4.89
CA GLY A 57 -7.79 32.16 -3.50
C GLY A 57 -8.95 32.34 -2.51
N ILE A 58 -10.02 31.57 -2.69
CA ILE A 58 -11.07 31.39 -1.68
C ILE A 58 -11.27 29.91 -1.37
N ALA A 59 -11.70 29.61 -0.14
CA ALA A 59 -12.31 28.33 0.22
C ALA A 59 -13.84 28.44 0.13
N ILE A 60 -14.52 27.35 -0.26
CA ILE A 60 -15.97 27.31 -0.47
C ILE A 60 -16.59 26.24 0.41
N GLU A 61 -17.61 26.61 1.19
CA GLU A 61 -18.54 25.68 1.82
C GLU A 61 -19.72 25.40 0.89
N LEU A 62 -20.12 24.13 0.80
CA LEU A 62 -21.27 23.66 0.06
C LEU A 62 -22.35 23.23 1.05
N HIS A 63 -23.39 24.06 1.19
CA HIS A 63 -24.51 23.87 2.13
C HIS A 63 -25.71 23.21 1.46
N GLN A 64 -26.45 22.38 2.19
CA GLN A 64 -27.75 21.90 1.72
C GLN A 64 -28.86 22.96 1.90
N PRO A 65 -29.89 22.97 1.03
CA PRO A 65 -30.06 22.09 -0.14
C PRO A 65 -29.20 22.49 -1.35
N ALA A 66 -28.95 21.53 -2.24
CA ALA A 66 -28.39 21.72 -3.58
C ALA A 66 -27.00 22.41 -3.63
N PHE A 67 -26.14 22.14 -2.64
CA PHE A 67 -24.77 22.67 -2.57
C PHE A 67 -24.68 24.19 -2.74
N THR A 68 -25.54 24.94 -2.04
CA THR A 68 -25.45 26.39 -1.93
C THR A 68 -24.03 26.80 -1.51
N MET A 69 -23.36 27.63 -2.32
CA MET A 69 -21.97 28.01 -2.09
C MET A 69 -21.87 29.16 -1.09
N LYS A 70 -20.98 29.03 -0.11
CA LYS A 70 -20.61 30.13 0.80
C LYS A 70 -19.10 30.32 0.84
N VAL A 71 -18.64 31.57 0.93
CA VAL A 71 -17.22 31.88 1.16
C VAL A 71 -16.85 31.39 2.56
N LYS A 72 -15.97 30.38 2.63
CA LYS A 72 -15.47 29.84 3.90
C LYS A 72 -14.34 30.70 4.42
N ASP A 73 -13.30 30.90 3.61
CA ASP A 73 -12.10 31.66 3.94
C ASP A 73 -11.57 32.33 2.66
N ILE A 74 -10.75 33.37 2.84
CA ILE A 74 -10.09 34.11 1.76
C ILE A 74 -8.59 34.02 2.03
N GLU A 75 -7.81 33.64 1.02
CA GLU A 75 -6.37 33.44 1.18
C GLU A 75 -5.62 34.79 1.16
N PRO A 76 -4.69 35.03 2.11
CA PRO A 76 -3.88 36.24 2.12
C PRO A 76 -3.04 36.39 0.84
N GLY A 77 -2.98 37.61 0.30
CA GLY A 77 -2.26 37.94 -0.94
C GLY A 77 -2.94 37.44 -2.22
N SER A 78 -4.13 36.84 -2.13
CA SER A 78 -4.80 36.27 -3.29
C SER A 78 -5.50 37.29 -4.17
N PRO A 79 -5.82 36.94 -5.44
CA PRO A 79 -6.69 37.74 -6.28
C PRO A 79 -8.05 38.06 -5.65
N ALA A 80 -8.61 37.13 -4.88
CA ALA A 80 -9.86 37.34 -4.15
C ALA A 80 -9.72 38.39 -3.04
N GLU A 81 -8.65 38.32 -2.23
CA GLU A 81 -8.39 39.31 -1.18
C GLU A 81 -8.18 40.71 -1.77
N ALA A 82 -7.44 40.80 -2.89
CA ALA A 82 -7.17 42.06 -3.59
C ALA A 82 -8.44 42.81 -4.04
N THR A 83 -9.59 42.13 -4.13
CA THR A 83 -10.87 42.81 -4.41
C THR A 83 -11.36 43.66 -3.25
N GLY A 84 -11.00 43.33 -2.00
CA GLY A 84 -11.53 43.96 -0.78
C GLY A 84 -13.04 43.81 -0.56
N ARG A 85 -13.74 43.05 -1.41
CA ARG A 85 -15.22 42.96 -1.43
C ARG A 85 -15.77 41.64 -0.91
N LEU A 86 -14.93 40.61 -0.79
CA LEU A 86 -15.33 39.29 -0.29
C LEU A 86 -15.18 39.20 1.23
N LYS A 87 -16.10 38.49 1.88
CA LYS A 87 -16.11 38.22 3.32
C LYS A 87 -16.60 36.80 3.58
N LYS A 88 -16.08 36.21 4.66
CA LYS A 88 -16.55 34.92 5.17
C LYS A 88 -18.06 34.93 5.42
N GLY A 89 -18.72 33.85 5.01
CA GLY A 89 -20.16 33.63 5.15
C GLY A 89 -21.03 34.16 4.02
N GLN A 90 -20.48 34.96 3.08
CA GLN A 90 -21.23 35.43 1.91
C GLN A 90 -21.68 34.27 1.03
N VAL A 91 -22.95 34.30 0.62
CA VAL A 91 -23.52 33.32 -0.31
C VAL A 91 -23.15 33.70 -1.74
N ILE A 92 -22.60 32.75 -2.49
CA ILE A 92 -22.29 32.88 -3.91
C ILE A 92 -23.46 32.24 -4.68
N GLU A 93 -24.29 33.06 -5.32
CA GLU A 93 -25.46 32.60 -6.08
C GLU A 93 -25.07 31.95 -7.41
N SER A 94 -24.02 32.46 -8.05
CA SER A 94 -23.46 31.92 -9.28
C SER A 94 -22.01 32.38 -9.49
N ILE A 95 -21.27 31.62 -10.27
CA ILE A 95 -19.91 31.95 -10.72
C ILE A 95 -19.95 32.05 -12.24
N ASN A 96 -19.59 33.21 -12.80
CA ASN A 96 -19.70 33.49 -14.24
C ASN A 96 -21.11 33.23 -14.82
N GLY A 97 -22.15 33.41 -14.00
CA GLY A 97 -23.55 33.18 -14.39
C GLY A 97 -23.99 31.72 -14.28
N GLU A 98 -23.09 30.80 -13.92
CA GLU A 98 -23.39 29.38 -13.74
C GLU A 98 -23.66 29.02 -12.27
N LYS A 99 -24.68 28.19 -12.06
CA LYS A 99 -24.99 27.57 -10.76
C LYS A 99 -24.47 26.14 -10.71
N LEU A 100 -24.12 25.66 -9.53
CA LEU A 100 -23.77 24.26 -9.34
C LEU A 100 -24.97 23.36 -9.65
N LYS A 101 -24.79 22.36 -10.53
CA LYS A 101 -25.89 21.48 -10.91
C LYS A 101 -25.40 20.16 -11.52
N ASP A 102 -26.16 19.08 -11.31
CA ASP A 102 -26.11 17.80 -12.03
C ASP A 102 -24.82 16.95 -11.90
N ILE A 103 -23.66 17.54 -11.59
CA ILE A 103 -22.34 16.87 -11.54
C ILE A 103 -21.56 17.21 -10.27
N ASP A 104 -20.45 16.52 -9.99
CA ASP A 104 -19.54 16.84 -8.86
C ASP A 104 -19.18 18.34 -8.86
N PRO A 105 -19.56 19.10 -7.81
CA PRO A 105 -19.26 20.53 -7.72
C PRO A 105 -17.79 20.88 -7.98
N ARG A 106 -16.87 20.01 -7.58
CA ARG A 106 -15.42 20.22 -7.78
C ARG A 106 -15.04 20.16 -9.25
N ILE A 107 -15.68 19.28 -10.02
CA ILE A 107 -15.48 19.18 -11.47
C ILE A 107 -15.94 20.47 -12.15
N GLN A 108 -17.14 20.96 -11.78
CA GLN A 108 -17.69 22.19 -12.36
C GLN A 108 -16.83 23.41 -12.01
N LEU A 109 -16.40 23.53 -10.75
CA LEU A 109 -15.51 24.60 -10.31
C LEU A 109 -14.16 24.58 -11.05
N GLY A 110 -13.54 23.40 -11.20
CA GLY A 110 -12.33 23.27 -12.02
C GLY A 110 -12.55 23.73 -13.47
N GLY A 111 -13.71 23.38 -14.05
CA GLY A 111 -14.11 23.85 -15.39
C GLY A 111 -14.24 25.37 -15.49
N MET A 112 -14.81 26.03 -14.47
CA MET A 112 -14.93 27.50 -14.43
C MET A 112 -13.56 28.19 -14.42
N ILE A 113 -12.58 27.64 -13.66
CA ILE A 113 -11.19 28.12 -13.69
C ILE A 113 -10.60 27.95 -15.09
N ALA A 114 -10.72 26.74 -15.67
CA ALA A 114 -10.15 26.46 -16.97
C ALA A 114 -10.71 27.35 -18.09
N ALA A 115 -12.02 27.66 -18.05
CA ALA A 115 -12.67 28.54 -19.01
C ALA A 115 -12.22 30.00 -18.88
N ALA A 116 -12.09 30.51 -17.64
CA ALA A 116 -11.58 31.86 -17.39
C ALA A 116 -10.12 32.00 -17.85
N GLU A 117 -9.25 31.04 -17.49
CA GLU A 117 -7.83 31.06 -17.90
C GLU A 117 -7.64 30.94 -19.42
N ALA A 118 -8.61 30.34 -20.13
CA ALA A 118 -8.61 30.23 -21.59
C ALA A 118 -9.05 31.52 -22.31
N SER A 119 -9.60 32.49 -21.58
CA SER A 119 -10.23 33.68 -22.14
C SER A 119 -9.68 34.97 -21.51
N ASP A 120 -10.44 35.62 -20.63
CA ASP A 120 -10.15 36.95 -20.07
C ASP A 120 -9.58 36.89 -18.64
N GLY A 121 -9.52 35.70 -18.03
CA GLY A 121 -9.10 35.49 -16.66
C GLY A 121 -10.11 36.02 -15.64
N ILE A 122 -11.37 36.24 -16.02
CA ILE A 122 -12.35 36.85 -15.14
C ILE A 122 -13.25 35.78 -14.47
N ILE A 123 -13.30 35.83 -13.14
CA ILE A 123 -14.24 35.09 -12.29
C ILE A 123 -15.20 36.10 -11.64
N ARG A 124 -16.46 36.09 -12.07
CA ARG A 124 -17.55 36.93 -11.54
C ARG A 124 -18.32 36.14 -10.50
N LEU A 125 -18.20 36.53 -9.24
CA LEU A 125 -18.95 35.97 -8.12
C LEU A 125 -20.21 36.81 -7.90
N ALA A 126 -21.37 36.29 -8.25
CA ALA A 126 -22.64 36.92 -7.90
C ALA A 126 -22.91 36.63 -6.42
N ILE A 127 -22.84 37.66 -5.57
CA ILE A 127 -23.02 37.53 -4.12
C ILE A 127 -24.47 37.91 -3.78
N GLU A 128 -25.12 37.08 -2.96
CA GLU A 128 -26.47 37.36 -2.49
C GLU A 128 -26.54 38.74 -1.80
N GLY A 129 -27.50 39.55 -2.21
CA GLY A 129 -27.69 40.91 -1.69
C GLY A 129 -26.81 41.98 -2.35
N GLU A 130 -25.90 41.62 -3.25
CA GLU A 130 -25.07 42.57 -4.01
C GLU A 130 -25.64 42.77 -5.42
N THR A 131 -25.74 44.02 -5.89
CA THR A 131 -26.27 44.33 -7.23
C THR A 131 -25.26 44.15 -8.35
N VAL A 132 -23.96 44.14 -8.01
CA VAL A 132 -22.86 44.00 -8.97
C VAL A 132 -21.95 42.85 -8.52
N PRO A 133 -21.68 41.85 -9.39
CA PRO A 133 -20.78 40.76 -9.07
C PRO A 133 -19.41 41.24 -8.59
N VAL A 134 -18.81 40.48 -7.67
CA VAL A 134 -17.39 40.67 -7.32
C VAL A 134 -16.54 40.04 -8.41
N VAL A 135 -15.68 40.85 -9.02
CA VAL A 135 -14.85 40.44 -10.15
C VAL A 135 -13.45 40.12 -9.63
N VAL A 136 -13.07 38.85 -9.68
CA VAL A 136 -11.71 38.37 -9.38
C VAL A 136 -10.98 38.13 -10.69
N LYS A 137 -9.78 38.68 -10.85
CA LYS A 137 -8.95 38.49 -12.04
C LYS A 137 -7.83 37.49 -11.75
N ILE A 138 -7.87 36.35 -12.42
CA ILE A 138 -6.84 35.31 -12.37
C ILE A 138 -5.94 35.37 -13.63
N PRO A 139 -4.75 34.74 -13.62
CA PRO A 139 -3.87 34.71 -14.79
C PRO A 139 -4.52 34.06 -16.03
N VAL A 140 -4.25 34.60 -17.21
CA VAL A 140 -4.67 33.99 -18.49
C VAL A 140 -3.58 33.04 -18.97
N LEU A 141 -3.84 31.74 -18.91
CA LEU A 141 -2.88 30.69 -19.26
C LEU A 141 -3.15 30.08 -20.66
N GLY A 142 -4.30 30.34 -21.25
CA GLY A 142 -4.78 29.70 -22.48
C GLY A 142 -5.63 28.45 -22.19
N ALA A 143 -6.11 27.78 -23.24
CA ALA A 143 -6.85 26.53 -23.13
C ALA A 143 -5.92 25.32 -23.01
N TYR A 144 -6.39 24.24 -22.36
CA TYR A 144 -5.72 22.95 -22.45
C TYR A 144 -5.77 22.42 -23.88
N SER A 145 -4.65 21.89 -24.39
CA SER A 145 -4.64 21.18 -25.68
C SER A 145 -5.24 19.78 -25.53
N LYS A 146 -5.62 19.14 -26.64
CA LYS A 146 -6.14 17.76 -26.64
C LYS A 146 -5.14 16.73 -26.10
N THR A 147 -3.85 17.06 -26.06
CA THR A 147 -2.77 16.17 -25.65
C THR A 147 -2.11 16.57 -24.33
N TRP A 148 -2.67 17.53 -23.59
CA TRP A 148 -2.09 18.02 -22.33
C TRP A 148 -1.70 16.87 -21.37
N PRO A 149 -0.62 17.01 -20.58
CA PRO A 149 0.24 18.18 -20.47
C PRO A 149 1.25 18.33 -21.62
N LEU A 150 1.31 17.37 -22.53
CA LEU A 150 2.19 17.42 -23.71
C LEU A 150 1.62 18.34 -24.78
N ASN A 151 2.51 19.09 -25.45
CA ASN A 151 2.17 20.03 -26.53
C ASN A 151 1.03 20.98 -26.12
N CYS A 152 1.15 21.60 -24.95
CA CYS A 152 0.09 22.38 -24.33
C CYS A 152 0.67 23.69 -23.75
N PRO A 153 0.48 24.83 -24.43
CA PRO A 153 0.99 26.12 -23.96
C PRO A 153 0.54 26.48 -22.55
N LYS A 154 -0.69 26.10 -22.18
CA LYS A 154 -1.19 26.26 -20.80
C LYS A 154 -0.35 25.46 -19.81
N SER A 155 -0.10 24.19 -20.10
CA SER A 155 0.71 23.33 -19.23
C SER A 155 2.16 23.81 -19.14
N ASP A 156 2.73 24.31 -20.24
CA ASP A 156 4.07 24.90 -20.23
C ASP A 156 4.15 26.13 -19.32
N ARG A 157 3.14 27.01 -19.34
CA ARG A 157 3.05 28.13 -18.40
C ARG A 157 2.92 27.66 -16.95
N ILE A 158 2.07 26.66 -16.68
CA ILE A 158 1.93 26.08 -15.33
C ILE A 158 3.27 25.52 -14.83
N VAL A 159 4.01 24.79 -15.68
CA VAL A 159 5.33 24.26 -15.33
C VAL A 159 6.31 25.39 -15.06
N ARG A 160 6.32 26.42 -15.90
CA ARG A 160 7.21 27.56 -15.75
C ARG A 160 6.92 28.37 -14.49
N ASP A 161 5.66 28.69 -14.22
CA ASP A 161 5.24 29.43 -13.04
C ASP A 161 5.66 28.72 -11.75
N PHE A 162 5.54 27.39 -11.71
CA PHE A 162 5.97 26.61 -10.54
C PHE A 162 7.49 26.49 -10.42
N ALA A 163 8.20 26.31 -11.53
CA ALA A 163 9.66 26.31 -11.51
C ALA A 163 10.23 27.68 -11.09
N ASP A 164 9.63 28.79 -11.54
CA ASP A 164 9.97 30.13 -11.08
C ASP A 164 9.59 30.38 -9.61
N HIS A 165 8.52 29.74 -9.12
CA HIS A 165 8.21 29.73 -7.69
C HIS A 165 9.31 29.03 -6.88
N LEU A 166 9.70 27.82 -7.28
CA LEU A 166 10.73 27.01 -6.60
C LEU A 166 12.13 27.62 -6.67
N ALA A 167 12.44 28.40 -7.70
CA ALA A 167 13.73 29.07 -7.83
C ALA A 167 13.91 30.24 -6.83
N LYS A 168 12.85 30.69 -6.14
CA LYS A 168 12.94 31.74 -5.12
C LYS A 168 13.67 31.21 -3.88
N PRO A 169 14.55 32.01 -3.23
CA PRO A 169 15.34 31.57 -2.08
C PRO A 169 14.53 31.01 -0.90
N ASP A 170 13.40 31.65 -0.57
CA ASP A 170 12.55 31.29 0.57
C ASP A 170 11.37 30.37 0.19
N SER A 171 11.39 29.82 -1.02
CA SER A 171 10.32 28.92 -1.46
C SER A 171 10.31 27.62 -0.68
N ASN A 172 9.11 27.05 -0.50
CA ASN A 172 9.00 25.70 0.04
C ASN A 172 9.38 24.70 -1.06
N LYS A 173 10.55 24.07 -0.92
CA LYS A 173 11.10 23.08 -1.87
C LYS A 173 10.33 21.75 -1.86
N GLY A 174 9.32 21.61 -1.02
CA GLY A 174 8.54 20.40 -0.84
C GLY A 174 9.10 19.47 0.21
N PHE A 175 8.31 18.47 0.59
CA PHE A 175 8.70 17.41 1.51
C PHE A 175 9.91 16.66 0.94
N ALA A 176 10.97 16.54 1.75
CA ALA A 176 12.25 15.98 1.33
C ALA A 176 12.85 16.66 0.07
N ASP A 177 12.55 17.95 -0.13
CA ASP A 177 13.00 18.77 -1.25
C ASP A 177 12.61 18.21 -2.64
N ILE A 178 11.50 17.46 -2.74
CA ILE A 178 11.02 16.85 -3.99
C ILE A 178 10.81 17.86 -5.14
N GLY A 179 10.66 19.16 -4.84
CA GLY A 179 10.63 20.22 -5.83
C GLY A 179 11.92 20.32 -6.67
N MET A 180 13.06 19.88 -6.16
CA MET A 180 14.31 19.83 -6.94
C MET A 180 14.23 18.78 -8.06
N LEU A 181 13.57 17.64 -7.81
CA LEU A 181 13.23 16.67 -8.85
C LEU A 181 12.27 17.27 -9.89
N PHE A 182 11.35 18.15 -9.47
CA PHE A 182 10.50 18.88 -10.39
C PHE A 182 11.32 19.83 -11.29
N LEU A 183 12.23 20.63 -10.72
CA LEU A 183 13.12 21.51 -11.50
C LEU A 183 13.97 20.74 -12.52
N LEU A 184 14.48 19.56 -12.15
CA LEU A 184 15.18 18.69 -13.10
C LEU A 184 14.26 18.19 -14.22
N SER A 185 13.01 17.85 -13.88
CA SER A 185 12.05 17.30 -14.84
C SER A 185 11.46 18.34 -15.81
N THR A 186 11.68 19.64 -15.62
CA THR A 186 11.35 20.64 -16.64
C THR A 186 12.13 20.41 -17.94
N GLY A 187 13.36 19.87 -17.81
CA GLY A 187 14.31 19.73 -18.90
C GLY A 187 15.00 21.04 -19.31
N GLU A 188 14.75 22.15 -18.60
CA GLU A 188 15.33 23.46 -18.92
C GLU A 188 16.65 23.67 -18.18
N ASP A 189 17.67 24.19 -18.86
CA ASP A 189 19.00 24.38 -18.25
C ASP A 189 19.03 25.51 -17.22
N LYS A 190 18.13 26.49 -17.36
CA LYS A 190 18.00 27.58 -16.39
C LYS A 190 17.51 27.14 -15.01
N ASP A 191 16.94 25.93 -14.91
CA ASP A 191 16.48 25.35 -13.65
C ASP A 191 17.56 24.51 -12.96
N ILE A 192 18.72 24.28 -13.61
CA ILE A 192 19.86 23.57 -13.02
C ILE A 192 20.54 24.35 -11.88
N PRO A 193 20.80 25.68 -11.98
CA PRO A 193 21.52 26.40 -10.92
C PRO A 193 20.90 26.29 -9.53
N PRO A 194 19.58 26.46 -9.32
CA PRO A 194 18.97 26.25 -8.01
C PRO A 194 19.17 24.83 -7.45
N VAL A 195 19.15 23.81 -8.32
CA VAL A 195 19.39 22.41 -7.94
C VAL A 195 20.85 22.19 -7.58
N ARG A 196 21.79 22.75 -8.36
CA ARG A 196 23.23 22.72 -8.03
C ARG A 196 23.49 23.33 -6.66
N ASP A 197 22.95 24.53 -6.39
CA ASP A 197 23.14 25.22 -5.12
C ASP A 197 22.57 24.40 -3.95
N TRP A 198 21.46 23.68 -4.17
CA TRP A 198 20.91 22.73 -3.21
C TRP A 198 21.83 21.53 -2.97
N VAL A 199 22.35 20.87 -4.02
CA VAL A 199 23.28 19.74 -3.91
C VAL A 199 24.58 20.15 -3.23
N HIS A 200 25.21 21.23 -3.68
CA HIS A 200 26.46 21.75 -3.13
C HIS A 200 26.28 22.18 -1.67
N GLY A 201 25.10 22.71 -1.34
CA GLY A 201 24.71 23.01 0.03
C GLY A 201 24.62 21.80 0.95
N MET A 202 24.65 20.55 0.45
CA MET A 202 24.69 19.33 1.25
C MET A 202 26.09 18.79 1.51
N ILE A 203 27.12 19.31 0.82
CA ILE A 203 28.50 18.82 0.97
C ILE A 203 28.93 18.93 2.44
N GLY A 204 29.40 17.82 2.99
CA GLY A 204 29.83 17.72 4.40
C GLY A 204 28.70 17.67 5.43
N LYS A 205 27.42 17.70 5.01
CA LYS A 205 26.27 17.55 5.92
C LYS A 205 25.86 16.09 6.04
N LYS A 206 25.36 15.72 7.22
CA LYS A 206 24.85 14.37 7.45
C LYS A 206 23.47 14.20 6.78
N PRO A 207 23.23 13.11 6.05
CA PRO A 207 21.92 12.79 5.49
C PRO A 207 20.89 12.48 6.58
N SER A 208 19.62 12.68 6.24
CA SER A 208 18.50 12.18 7.05
C SER A 208 18.59 10.66 7.20
N GLN A 209 18.17 10.15 8.37
CA GLN A 209 18.04 8.72 8.59
C GLN A 209 16.62 8.21 8.25
N TYR A 210 15.70 9.11 7.87
CA TYR A 210 14.31 8.73 7.59
C TYR A 210 14.19 8.25 6.15
N ALA A 211 13.67 7.04 5.94
CA ALA A 211 13.49 6.43 4.63
C ALA A 211 12.72 7.34 3.65
N TRP A 212 11.72 8.07 4.15
CA TRP A 212 10.98 9.06 3.37
C TRP A 212 11.87 10.15 2.75
N HIS A 213 12.83 10.67 3.53
CA HIS A 213 13.72 11.73 3.07
C HIS A 213 14.81 11.17 2.16
N ILE A 214 15.37 10.01 2.53
CA ILE A 214 16.39 9.30 1.73
C ILE A 214 15.82 9.00 0.34
N GLY A 215 14.61 8.43 0.26
CA GLY A 215 13.99 8.07 -1.00
C GLY A 215 13.67 9.28 -1.88
N TYR A 216 12.86 10.22 -1.39
CA TYR A 216 12.39 11.33 -2.22
C TYR A 216 13.50 12.31 -2.58
N GLY A 217 14.37 12.66 -1.62
CA GLY A 217 15.51 13.54 -1.87
C GLY A 217 16.61 12.87 -2.69
N GLY A 218 16.90 11.59 -2.42
CA GLY A 218 17.96 10.83 -3.08
C GLY A 218 17.72 10.65 -4.59
N ILE A 219 16.45 10.53 -5.01
CA ILE A 219 16.09 10.50 -6.43
C ILE A 219 16.54 11.80 -7.13
N GLY A 220 16.23 12.96 -6.56
CA GLY A 220 16.63 14.26 -7.12
C GLY A 220 18.16 14.44 -7.18
N LEU A 221 18.89 13.96 -6.16
CA LEU A 221 20.36 13.98 -6.14
C LEU A 221 20.97 13.18 -7.30
N CYS A 222 20.46 11.97 -7.53
CA CYS A 222 20.97 11.10 -8.60
C CYS A 222 20.61 11.64 -9.99
N GLU A 223 19.38 12.11 -10.17
CA GLU A 223 18.94 12.74 -11.43
C GLU A 223 19.79 13.97 -11.77
N TYR A 224 20.19 14.77 -10.77
CA TYR A 224 21.11 15.89 -10.98
C TYR A 224 22.46 15.42 -11.52
N TYR A 225 23.08 14.40 -10.90
CA TYR A 225 24.35 13.85 -11.39
C TYR A 225 24.19 13.27 -12.81
N LEU A 226 23.16 12.46 -13.04
CA LEU A 226 22.93 11.82 -14.33
C LEU A 226 22.62 12.84 -15.44
N ARG A 227 22.12 14.04 -15.11
CA ARG A 227 21.92 15.12 -16.07
C ARG A 227 23.18 15.97 -16.32
N THR A 228 24.02 16.18 -15.31
CA THR A 228 25.07 17.22 -15.35
C THR A 228 26.50 16.69 -15.34
N GLY A 229 26.72 15.48 -14.85
CA GLY A 229 28.06 14.92 -14.63
C GLY A 229 28.84 15.59 -13.50
N ASP A 230 28.18 16.40 -12.67
CA ASP A 230 28.81 17.13 -11.57
C ASP A 230 29.36 16.17 -10.51
N LYS A 231 30.69 16.01 -10.48
CA LYS A 231 31.39 15.07 -9.59
C LYS A 231 31.28 15.46 -8.12
N GLU A 232 30.95 16.70 -7.79
CA GLU A 232 30.75 17.11 -6.38
C GLU A 232 29.49 16.50 -5.77
N ALA A 233 28.55 16.02 -6.59
CA ALA A 233 27.37 15.28 -6.13
C ALA A 233 27.72 13.86 -5.64
N LEU A 234 28.77 13.22 -6.16
CA LEU A 234 29.06 11.81 -5.88
C LEU A 234 29.35 11.52 -4.39
N PRO A 235 30.18 12.32 -3.68
CA PRO A 235 30.35 12.13 -2.23
C PRO A 235 29.05 12.31 -1.43
N VAL A 236 28.16 13.21 -1.88
CA VAL A 236 26.85 13.39 -1.25
C VAL A 236 25.99 12.15 -1.47
N ILE A 237 25.86 11.66 -2.71
CA ILE A 237 25.15 10.44 -3.05
C ILE A 237 25.69 9.25 -2.24
N GLN A 238 27.02 9.10 -2.15
CA GLN A 238 27.65 8.03 -1.37
C GLN A 238 27.26 8.07 0.10
N SER A 239 27.28 9.25 0.74
CA SER A 239 26.86 9.37 2.14
C SER A 239 25.38 8.98 2.36
N TRP A 240 24.51 9.25 1.37
CA TRP A 240 23.12 8.84 1.41
C TRP A 240 22.94 7.33 1.18
N VAL A 241 23.78 6.70 0.35
CA VAL A 241 23.85 5.23 0.21
C VAL A 241 24.20 4.59 1.54
N GLU A 242 25.20 5.13 2.25
CA GLU A 242 25.59 4.66 3.59
C GLU A 242 24.45 4.80 4.60
N ALA A 243 23.71 5.92 4.56
CA ALA A 243 22.54 6.10 5.43
C ALA A 243 21.39 5.14 5.09
N ALA A 244 21.15 4.88 3.81
CA ALA A 244 20.18 3.89 3.36
C ALA A 244 20.55 2.49 3.84
N ALA A 245 21.82 2.09 3.67
CA ALA A 245 22.33 0.82 4.15
C ALA A 245 22.21 0.69 5.67
N LYS A 246 22.51 1.76 6.41
CA LYS A 246 22.43 1.77 7.86
C LYS A 246 21.01 1.57 8.40
N GLY A 247 20.01 2.12 7.71
CA GLY A 247 18.61 1.99 8.11
C GLY A 247 17.91 0.73 7.58
N GLU A 248 18.58 -0.07 6.75
CA GLU A 248 18.00 -1.28 6.16
C GLU A 248 18.01 -2.45 7.15
N TYR A 249 16.94 -3.23 7.12
CA TYR A 249 16.84 -4.52 7.79
C TYR A 249 15.75 -5.36 7.13
N LEU A 250 15.96 -6.67 7.11
CA LEU A 250 14.99 -7.64 6.56
C LEU A 250 14.51 -7.23 5.16
N ASP A 251 15.39 -6.67 4.33
CA ASP A 251 15.14 -6.26 2.94
C ASP A 251 14.25 -5.01 2.78
N GLY A 252 14.03 -4.26 3.87
CA GLY A 252 13.21 -3.04 3.86
C GLY A 252 13.63 -2.01 4.90
N TRP A 253 12.73 -1.05 5.17
CA TRP A 253 12.97 0.08 6.06
C TRP A 253 11.72 0.44 6.85
N ALA A 254 11.90 0.99 8.05
CA ALA A 254 10.87 1.74 8.76
C ALA A 254 10.82 3.21 8.29
N GLY A 255 9.73 3.89 8.63
CA GLY A 255 9.52 5.28 8.23
C GLY A 255 10.45 6.29 8.89
N ARG A 256 10.97 6.03 10.10
CA ARG A 256 11.67 7.02 10.95
C ARG A 256 13.06 6.57 11.43
N GLY A 257 13.83 5.89 10.59
CA GLY A 257 15.27 5.62 10.83
C GLY A 257 15.58 4.64 11.97
N GLY A 258 14.63 3.75 12.29
CA GLY A 258 14.81 2.65 13.22
C GLY A 258 13.58 1.75 13.22
N VAL A 259 13.70 0.51 13.72
CA VAL A 259 12.60 -0.46 13.71
C VAL A 259 11.40 0.07 14.51
N THR A 260 10.31 0.41 13.84
CA THR A 260 9.03 0.60 14.53
C THR A 260 8.62 -0.73 15.14
N ALA A 261 7.96 -0.72 16.31
CA ALA A 261 7.48 -1.94 16.94
C ALA A 261 6.85 -2.90 15.91
N VAL A 262 7.10 -4.21 16.04
CA VAL A 262 6.58 -5.22 15.10
C VAL A 262 5.05 -5.20 14.97
N THR A 263 4.36 -4.54 15.91
CA THR A 263 2.92 -4.27 15.88
C THR A 263 2.47 -3.29 14.79
N TYR A 264 3.40 -2.53 14.19
CA TYR A 264 3.12 -1.63 13.07
C TYR A 264 3.89 -2.08 11.83
N GLY A 265 3.15 -2.49 10.80
CA GLY A 265 3.71 -2.90 9.49
C GLY A 265 4.71 -4.07 9.57
N ASN A 266 4.60 -4.94 10.59
CA ASN A 266 5.59 -5.98 10.90
C ASN A 266 7.02 -5.44 11.00
N GLY A 267 7.14 -4.20 11.46
CA GLY A 267 8.41 -3.49 11.57
C GLY A 267 8.72 -2.61 10.36
N HIS A 268 8.13 -2.79 9.18
CA HIS A 268 8.44 -2.00 7.97
C HIS A 268 7.43 -0.89 7.69
N LEU A 269 7.86 0.07 6.86
CA LEU A 269 6.99 1.02 6.18
C LEU A 269 7.38 1.09 4.69
N ASN A 270 6.90 0.13 3.91
CA ASN A 270 7.21 -0.01 2.47
C ASN A 270 6.85 1.24 1.66
N ALA A 271 5.80 2.00 2.05
CA ALA A 271 5.47 3.26 1.40
C ALA A 271 6.65 4.26 1.40
N ALA A 272 7.48 4.22 2.44
CA ALA A 272 8.72 4.98 2.53
C ALA A 272 9.88 4.27 1.82
N GLY A 273 10.06 2.98 2.11
CA GLY A 273 11.20 2.21 1.62
C GLY A 273 11.23 1.99 0.10
N THR A 274 10.08 2.03 -0.58
CA THR A 274 9.99 1.93 -2.05
C THR A 274 10.82 3.04 -2.73
N GLY A 275 10.76 4.27 -2.20
CA GLY A 275 11.57 5.38 -2.70
C GLY A 275 13.07 5.20 -2.44
N VAL A 276 13.44 4.54 -1.35
CA VAL A 276 14.85 4.26 -1.02
C VAL A 276 15.45 3.29 -2.05
N VAL A 277 14.71 2.27 -2.49
CA VAL A 277 15.18 1.36 -3.54
C VAL A 277 15.33 2.08 -4.87
N THR A 278 14.41 2.98 -5.23
CA THR A 278 14.57 3.84 -6.42
C THR A 278 15.87 4.64 -6.35
N PHE A 279 16.16 5.25 -5.18
CA PHE A 279 17.42 5.95 -4.94
C PHE A 279 18.63 5.02 -5.10
N LEU A 280 18.65 3.84 -4.49
CA LEU A 280 19.78 2.91 -4.57
C LEU A 280 20.06 2.44 -6.00
N LEU A 281 19.01 2.19 -6.79
CA LEU A 281 19.14 1.84 -8.22
C LEU A 281 19.78 2.98 -9.01
N LEU A 282 19.32 4.22 -8.83
CA LEU A 282 19.91 5.39 -9.50
C LEU A 282 21.32 5.70 -8.98
N ALA A 283 21.60 5.51 -7.70
CA ALA A 283 22.92 5.73 -7.12
C ALA A 283 23.94 4.73 -7.70
N LYS A 284 23.55 3.46 -7.88
CA LYS A 284 24.35 2.48 -8.63
C LYS A 284 24.61 2.97 -10.05
N GLU A 285 23.60 3.51 -10.71
CA GLU A 285 23.71 4.09 -12.06
C GLU A 285 24.64 5.31 -12.10
N CYS A 286 24.69 6.11 -11.03
CA CYS A 286 25.62 7.23 -10.90
C CYS A 286 27.08 6.78 -10.71
N GLY A 287 27.30 5.50 -10.41
CA GLY A 287 28.62 4.96 -10.07
C GLY A 287 28.97 5.08 -8.58
N ALA A 288 28.00 5.31 -7.70
CA ALA A 288 28.21 5.20 -6.25
C ALA A 288 28.41 3.72 -5.83
N GLU A 289 29.12 3.51 -4.74
CA GLU A 289 29.40 2.20 -4.18
C GLU A 289 28.18 1.68 -3.40
N VAL A 290 27.23 1.11 -4.12
CA VAL A 290 26.08 0.40 -3.55
C VAL A 290 26.42 -1.10 -3.48
N ASN A 291 26.32 -1.67 -2.27
CA ASN A 291 26.52 -3.09 -2.02
C ASN A 291 25.49 -3.94 -2.79
N ASP A 292 25.95 -4.95 -3.54
CA ASP A 292 25.08 -5.74 -4.42
C ASP A 292 24.08 -6.60 -3.63
N SER A 293 24.46 -7.11 -2.45
CA SER A 293 23.53 -7.86 -1.60
C SER A 293 22.38 -6.98 -1.12
N LEU A 294 22.67 -5.74 -0.68
CA LEU A 294 21.67 -4.74 -0.33
C LEU A 294 20.75 -4.42 -1.49
N LEU A 295 21.32 -4.15 -2.66
CA LEU A 295 20.54 -3.80 -3.84
C LEU A 295 19.63 -4.95 -4.27
N HIS A 296 20.15 -6.18 -4.36
CA HIS A 296 19.39 -7.33 -4.84
C HIS A 296 18.28 -7.75 -3.88
N ARG A 297 18.56 -7.84 -2.57
CA ARG A 297 17.55 -8.29 -1.60
C ARG A 297 16.38 -7.31 -1.49
N THR A 298 16.68 -6.01 -1.49
CA THR A 298 15.65 -4.96 -1.44
C THR A 298 14.89 -4.88 -2.77
N LEU A 299 15.56 -5.01 -3.93
CA LEU A 299 14.89 -5.11 -5.23
C LEU A 299 13.92 -6.30 -5.27
N THR A 300 14.35 -7.49 -4.83
CA THR A 300 13.50 -8.69 -4.73
C THR A 300 12.29 -8.44 -3.83
N HIS A 301 12.48 -7.81 -2.66
CA HIS A 301 11.40 -7.49 -1.70
C HIS A 301 10.29 -6.64 -2.32
N TYR A 302 10.60 -5.65 -3.16
CA TYR A 302 9.58 -4.79 -3.78
C TYR A 302 9.06 -5.34 -5.12
N PHE A 303 9.93 -5.97 -5.93
CA PHE A 303 9.54 -6.54 -7.23
C PHE A 303 8.41 -7.57 -7.11
N ARG A 304 8.41 -8.39 -6.04
CA ARG A 304 7.38 -9.41 -5.82
C ARG A 304 5.95 -8.85 -5.76
N PHE A 305 5.75 -7.57 -5.45
CA PHE A 305 4.42 -6.95 -5.43
C PHE A 305 3.90 -6.55 -6.82
N ALA A 306 4.78 -6.25 -7.78
CA ALA A 306 4.39 -5.74 -9.09
C ALA A 306 3.56 -6.78 -9.87
N GLY A 307 2.31 -6.43 -10.18
CA GLY A 307 1.35 -7.29 -10.89
C GLY A 307 0.63 -8.34 -10.03
N ARG A 308 0.91 -8.38 -8.72
CA ARG A 308 0.37 -9.38 -7.77
C ARG A 308 -0.52 -8.76 -6.69
N GLY A 309 -0.91 -7.50 -6.87
CA GLY A 309 -1.74 -6.72 -5.95
C GLY A 309 -1.11 -5.38 -5.61
N LEU A 310 -1.52 -4.80 -4.49
CA LEU A 310 -0.98 -3.53 -4.04
C LEU A 310 0.24 -3.74 -3.13
N ASN A 311 1.25 -2.90 -3.30
CA ASN A 311 2.40 -2.80 -2.41
C ASN A 311 1.90 -2.56 -0.98
N PRO A 312 2.12 -3.50 -0.04
CA PRO A 312 1.57 -3.39 1.31
C PRO A 312 2.26 -2.27 2.08
N TYR A 313 1.64 -1.81 3.16
CA TYR A 313 2.29 -0.85 4.04
C TYR A 313 3.49 -1.42 4.80
N GLY A 314 3.42 -2.67 5.22
CA GLY A 314 4.43 -3.35 6.03
C GLY A 314 5.12 -4.50 5.29
N ASP A 315 5.89 -5.28 6.04
CA ASP A 315 6.43 -6.55 5.56
C ASP A 315 5.32 -7.61 5.55
N ASP A 316 4.53 -7.63 4.49
CA ASP A 316 3.32 -8.44 4.33
C ASP A 316 3.20 -8.99 2.90
N ARG A 317 2.14 -9.77 2.67
CA ARG A 317 1.65 -10.12 1.33
C ARG A 317 1.00 -8.88 0.65
N PRO A 318 0.78 -8.89 -0.67
CA PRO A 318 0.10 -7.81 -1.36
C PRO A 318 -1.26 -7.46 -0.75
N GLU A 319 -1.55 -6.16 -0.64
CA GLU A 319 -2.84 -5.64 -0.22
C GLU A 319 -3.90 -5.86 -1.31
N ASN A 320 -5.14 -6.09 -0.87
CA ASN A 320 -6.22 -6.61 -1.72
C ASN A 320 -7.44 -5.70 -1.75
N SER A 321 -7.20 -4.39 -1.64
CA SER A 321 -8.21 -3.34 -1.75
C SER A 321 -7.96 -2.52 -3.01
N PHE A 322 -8.93 -1.70 -3.44
CA PHE A 322 -8.70 -0.72 -4.51
C PHE A 322 -8.13 0.62 -3.99
N VAL A 323 -7.58 0.63 -2.77
CA VAL A 323 -6.96 1.79 -2.12
C VAL A 323 -5.46 1.55 -1.97
N ASP A 324 -4.66 2.17 -2.82
CA ASP A 324 -3.21 1.99 -2.87
C ASP A 324 -2.40 3.07 -2.15
N ASN A 325 -3.03 4.21 -1.85
CA ASN A 325 -2.37 5.41 -1.34
C ASN A 325 -1.05 5.75 -2.09
N GLY A 326 -1.05 5.56 -3.42
CA GLY A 326 0.09 5.83 -4.32
C GLY A 326 1.29 4.89 -4.19
N LYS A 327 1.23 3.84 -3.36
CA LYS A 327 2.35 2.90 -3.16
C LYS A 327 2.72 2.14 -4.44
N ASN A 328 1.73 1.82 -5.29
CA ASN A 328 1.99 1.22 -6.61
C ASN A 328 2.54 2.25 -7.61
N GLY A 329 2.12 3.52 -7.50
CA GLY A 329 2.72 4.62 -8.26
C GLY A 329 4.21 4.76 -7.98
N ILE A 330 4.64 4.74 -6.71
CA ILE A 330 6.06 4.78 -6.33
C ILE A 330 6.78 3.53 -6.86
N LEU A 331 6.17 2.35 -6.71
CA LEU A 331 6.74 1.09 -7.20
C LEU A 331 6.96 1.12 -8.72
N ALA A 332 6.09 1.76 -9.49
CA ALA A 332 6.29 1.94 -10.93
C ALA A 332 7.59 2.70 -11.22
N PHE A 333 7.90 3.77 -10.49
CA PHE A 333 9.17 4.49 -10.65
C PHE A 333 10.38 3.68 -10.17
N THR A 334 10.25 2.84 -9.14
CA THR A 334 11.32 1.90 -8.75
C THR A 334 11.63 0.93 -9.89
N MET A 335 10.60 0.37 -10.51
CA MET A 335 10.76 -0.55 -11.64
C MET A 335 11.26 0.17 -12.90
N ALA A 336 10.92 1.46 -13.08
CA ALA A 336 11.50 2.30 -14.12
C ALA A 336 13.00 2.53 -13.90
N ALA A 337 13.44 2.78 -12.67
CA ALA A 337 14.86 2.89 -12.33
C ALA A 337 15.60 1.55 -12.55
N ALA A 338 14.98 0.41 -12.22
CA ALA A 338 15.55 -0.91 -12.48
C ALA A 338 15.71 -1.19 -13.99
N ALA A 339 14.69 -0.87 -14.79
CA ALA A 339 14.75 -0.96 -16.25
C ALA A 339 15.79 0.02 -16.84
N SER A 340 15.96 1.20 -16.25
CA SER A 340 16.97 2.18 -16.65
C SER A 340 18.41 1.70 -16.39
N LEU A 341 18.63 1.03 -15.26
CA LEU A 341 19.95 0.57 -14.80
C LEU A 341 20.47 -0.63 -15.59
N THR A 342 19.58 -1.58 -15.93
CA THR A 342 19.98 -2.82 -16.62
C THR A 342 20.10 -2.61 -18.13
N PRO A 343 21.16 -3.14 -18.78
CA PRO A 343 21.24 -3.18 -20.23
C PRO A 343 20.00 -3.83 -20.85
N ASP A 344 19.54 -3.28 -21.98
CA ASP A 344 18.31 -3.71 -22.69
C ASP A 344 17.04 -3.74 -21.80
N GLY A 345 16.99 -2.85 -20.80
CA GLY A 345 15.98 -2.93 -19.75
C GLY A 345 14.53 -2.70 -20.18
N GLU A 346 14.26 -2.05 -21.33
CA GLU A 346 12.88 -1.98 -21.86
C GLU A 346 12.33 -3.34 -22.30
N ASN A 347 13.20 -4.31 -22.63
CA ASN A 347 12.83 -5.69 -22.93
C ASN A 347 12.86 -6.60 -21.68
N SER A 348 13.20 -6.04 -20.52
CA SER A 348 13.31 -6.79 -19.26
C SER A 348 11.97 -6.94 -18.53
N ILE A 349 11.96 -7.82 -17.53
CA ILE A 349 10.83 -7.99 -16.61
C ILE A 349 10.56 -6.74 -15.76
N TYR A 350 11.55 -5.86 -15.59
CA TYR A 350 11.41 -4.61 -14.84
C TYR A 350 10.56 -3.58 -15.60
N ALA A 351 10.71 -3.47 -16.92
CA ALA A 351 9.85 -2.58 -17.72
C ALA A 351 8.40 -3.07 -17.73
N ARG A 352 8.20 -4.39 -17.82
CA ARG A 352 6.89 -5.04 -17.65
C ARG A 352 6.29 -4.74 -16.27
N ALA A 353 7.08 -4.88 -15.20
CA ALA A 353 6.65 -4.57 -13.84
C ALA A 353 6.31 -3.08 -13.63
N ARG A 354 7.10 -2.17 -14.21
CA ARG A 354 6.81 -0.72 -14.24
C ARG A 354 5.44 -0.48 -14.85
N ASP A 355 5.20 -1.03 -16.03
CA ASP A 355 4.00 -0.78 -16.80
C ASP A 355 2.75 -1.28 -16.05
N THR A 356 2.79 -2.50 -15.50
CA THR A 356 1.70 -3.05 -14.69
C THR A 356 1.45 -2.23 -13.42
N ALA A 357 2.51 -1.85 -12.69
CA ALA A 357 2.38 -1.02 -11.49
C ALA A 357 1.82 0.37 -11.78
N ALA A 358 2.21 0.98 -12.90
CA ALA A 358 1.67 2.25 -13.38
C ALA A 358 0.18 2.13 -13.70
N MET A 359 -0.22 1.08 -14.42
CA MET A 359 -1.61 0.84 -14.84
C MET A 359 -2.58 0.69 -13.68
N THR A 360 -2.13 0.20 -12.51
CA THR A 360 -2.95 0.16 -11.29
C THR A 360 -3.51 1.55 -10.91
N SER A 361 -2.81 2.64 -11.26
CA SER A 361 -3.27 4.01 -10.99
C SER A 361 -4.60 4.33 -11.67
N PHE A 362 -4.82 3.80 -12.88
CA PHE A 362 -6.08 3.94 -13.60
C PHE A 362 -7.22 3.24 -12.86
N TYR A 363 -7.04 1.96 -12.51
CA TYR A 363 -8.09 1.17 -11.87
C TYR A 363 -8.43 1.64 -10.45
N THR A 364 -7.47 2.20 -9.72
CA THR A 364 -7.66 2.65 -8.33
C THR A 364 -8.12 4.11 -8.20
N THR A 365 -8.09 4.92 -9.27
CA THR A 365 -8.32 6.37 -9.17
C THR A 365 -9.70 6.78 -8.69
N SER A 366 -10.73 5.95 -8.86
CA SER A 366 -12.06 6.25 -8.31
C SER A 366 -12.07 6.28 -6.78
N PHE A 367 -11.05 5.72 -6.13
CA PHE A 367 -10.77 5.84 -4.69
C PHE A 367 -9.57 6.75 -4.38
N MET A 368 -9.29 7.74 -5.24
CA MET A 368 -8.29 8.77 -4.94
C MET A 368 -8.53 9.42 -3.57
N LEU A 369 -7.47 9.96 -2.96
CA LEU A 369 -7.50 10.60 -1.64
C LEU A 369 -7.91 9.65 -0.48
N HIS A 370 -7.95 8.34 -0.71
CA HIS A 370 -8.05 7.34 0.35
C HIS A 370 -6.66 6.88 0.79
N GLY A 371 -6.47 6.72 2.09
CA GLY A 371 -5.22 6.22 2.66
C GLY A 371 -4.99 6.71 4.09
N HIS A 372 -4.01 6.11 4.75
CA HIS A 372 -3.56 6.53 6.07
C HIS A 372 -3.23 8.03 6.06
N THR A 373 -3.75 8.78 7.03
CA THR A 373 -3.63 10.25 7.18
C THR A 373 -4.26 11.14 6.09
N GLY A 374 -5.15 10.60 5.25
CA GLY A 374 -5.98 11.39 4.33
C GLY A 374 -5.59 11.32 2.85
N GLY A 375 -4.78 10.33 2.45
CA GLY A 375 -4.59 9.90 1.06
C GLY A 375 -3.86 10.86 0.10
N GLY A 376 -3.63 12.12 0.48
CA GLY A 376 -3.00 13.13 -0.38
C GLY A 376 -1.59 12.77 -0.82
N ILE A 377 -0.79 12.14 0.04
CA ILE A 377 0.55 11.64 -0.32
C ILE A 377 0.52 10.69 -1.52
N GLY A 378 -0.55 9.90 -1.66
CA GLY A 378 -0.69 8.97 -2.77
C GLY A 378 -0.86 9.65 -4.13
N GLU A 379 -1.42 10.86 -4.14
CA GLU A 379 -1.68 11.58 -5.39
C GLU A 379 -0.41 12.12 -6.05
N ILE A 380 0.68 12.30 -5.29
CA ILE A 380 2.01 12.66 -5.83
C ILE A 380 2.44 11.69 -6.94
N TRP A 381 2.24 10.40 -6.70
CA TRP A 381 2.76 9.34 -7.57
C TRP A 381 1.71 8.71 -8.47
N ARG A 382 0.42 8.74 -8.10
CA ARG A 382 -0.65 8.13 -8.89
C ARG A 382 -0.75 8.74 -10.29
N SER A 383 -0.84 10.07 -10.38
CA SER A 383 -0.93 10.75 -11.67
C SER A 383 0.37 10.66 -12.46
N SER A 384 1.49 10.85 -11.78
CA SER A 384 2.83 10.76 -12.33
C SER A 384 3.09 9.38 -12.96
N ALA A 385 2.68 8.29 -12.31
CA ALA A 385 2.89 6.93 -12.81
C ALA A 385 2.14 6.66 -14.11
N MET A 386 0.91 7.18 -14.29
CA MET A 386 0.21 7.09 -15.58
C MET A 386 0.99 7.72 -16.73
N GLY A 387 1.80 8.75 -16.44
CA GLY A 387 2.73 9.35 -17.39
C GLY A 387 3.82 8.38 -17.90
N LEU A 388 4.19 7.33 -17.17
CA LEU A 388 5.19 6.35 -17.64
C LEU A 388 4.67 5.49 -18.81
N ILE A 389 3.35 5.34 -18.93
CA ILE A 389 2.72 4.44 -19.90
C ILE A 389 1.94 5.17 -20.99
N HIS A 390 2.08 6.49 -21.13
CA HIS A 390 1.28 7.27 -22.08
C HIS A 390 1.44 6.81 -23.54
N ASP A 391 2.60 6.29 -23.94
CA ASP A 391 2.83 5.74 -25.29
C ASP A 391 2.23 4.35 -25.47
N LYS A 392 2.19 3.55 -24.39
CA LYS A 392 1.71 2.16 -24.42
C LYS A 392 0.19 2.06 -24.24
N ARG A 393 -0.40 3.00 -23.51
CA ARG A 393 -1.84 3.09 -23.17
C ARG A 393 -2.38 4.53 -23.36
N PRO A 394 -2.31 5.11 -24.57
CA PRO A 394 -2.62 6.52 -24.81
C PRO A 394 -4.08 6.89 -24.52
N ASN A 395 -5.04 6.01 -24.83
CA ASN A 395 -6.47 6.27 -24.59
C ASN A 395 -6.78 6.33 -23.10
N GLN A 396 -6.29 5.36 -22.33
CA GLN A 396 -6.49 5.31 -20.88
C GLN A 396 -5.74 6.44 -20.17
N TYR A 397 -4.52 6.79 -20.61
CA TYR A 397 -3.81 7.97 -20.13
C TYR A 397 -4.63 9.25 -20.38
N ARG A 398 -5.21 9.39 -21.59
CA ARG A 398 -6.03 10.54 -21.96
C ARG A 398 -7.27 10.66 -21.09
N ASP A 399 -8.06 9.60 -20.97
CA ASP A 399 -9.26 9.58 -20.13
C ASP A 399 -8.91 9.84 -18.66
N PHE A 400 -7.81 9.27 -18.16
CA PHE A 400 -7.32 9.53 -16.80
C PHE A 400 -7.03 11.02 -16.56
N MET A 401 -6.27 11.64 -17.48
CA MET A 401 -5.92 13.06 -17.34
C MET A 401 -7.16 13.94 -17.42
N ASP A 402 -7.99 13.75 -18.45
CA ASP A 402 -9.16 14.60 -18.70
C ASP A 402 -10.19 14.53 -17.55
N LYS A 403 -10.46 13.33 -17.01
CA LYS A 403 -11.37 13.17 -15.86
C LYS A 403 -10.82 13.74 -14.55
N ARG A 404 -9.51 13.96 -14.46
CA ARG A 404 -8.84 14.53 -13.28
C ARG A 404 -8.40 15.99 -13.45
N GLN A 405 -8.64 16.61 -14.63
CA GLN A 405 -8.21 17.99 -14.91
C GLN A 405 -8.61 18.97 -13.78
N TRP A 406 -9.85 18.86 -13.32
CA TRP A 406 -10.41 19.68 -12.25
C TRP A 406 -9.58 19.63 -10.96
N HIS A 407 -9.01 18.47 -10.62
CA HIS A 407 -8.28 18.28 -9.38
C HIS A 407 -6.91 18.98 -9.44
N TYR A 408 -6.28 19.02 -10.61
CA TYR A 408 -5.06 19.80 -10.81
C TYR A 408 -5.35 21.31 -10.81
N ASP A 409 -6.42 21.75 -11.50
CA ASP A 409 -6.80 23.17 -11.54
C ASP A 409 -7.14 23.73 -10.15
N LEU A 410 -7.87 22.98 -9.32
CA LEU A 410 -8.18 23.38 -7.95
C LEU A 410 -6.99 23.26 -6.99
N SER A 411 -6.02 22.40 -7.28
CA SER A 411 -4.83 22.22 -6.45
C SER A 411 -3.78 23.30 -6.68
N ARG A 412 -3.83 24.03 -7.80
CA ARG A 412 -2.96 25.18 -8.08
C ARG A 412 -3.26 26.36 -7.16
N ARG A 413 -2.24 27.15 -6.85
CA ARG A 413 -2.31 28.37 -6.04
C ARG A 413 -1.96 29.58 -6.90
N PHE A 414 -2.41 30.75 -6.47
CA PHE A 414 -2.21 32.02 -7.19
C PHE A 414 -0.75 32.49 -7.25
N ASP A 415 0.12 31.93 -6.39
CA ASP A 415 1.54 32.24 -6.30
C ASP A 415 2.45 31.28 -7.10
N GLY A 416 1.83 30.40 -7.91
CA GLY A 416 2.50 29.37 -8.71
C GLY A 416 2.71 28.05 -7.98
N SER A 417 2.52 28.00 -6.65
CA SER A 417 2.66 26.76 -5.88
C SER A 417 1.45 25.84 -6.00
N PHE A 418 1.55 24.64 -5.42
CA PHE A 418 0.50 23.63 -5.41
C PHE A 418 0.16 23.21 -3.98
N GLY A 419 -1.10 22.88 -3.73
CA GLY A 419 -1.49 21.94 -2.67
C GLY A 419 -1.93 20.61 -3.26
N ILE A 420 -2.60 19.78 -2.46
CA ILE A 420 -3.26 18.55 -2.91
C ILE A 420 -4.68 18.62 -2.41
N LEU A 421 -5.59 19.14 -3.24
CA LEU A 421 -6.96 19.42 -2.83
C LEU A 421 -7.62 18.17 -2.22
N GLY A 422 -8.19 18.32 -1.03
CA GLY A 422 -8.89 17.23 -0.34
C GLY A 422 -7.97 16.17 0.26
N GLY A 423 -6.65 16.36 0.22
CA GLY A 423 -5.65 15.49 0.83
C GLY A 423 -5.50 15.68 2.35
N ALA A 424 -6.47 16.27 3.03
CA ALA A 424 -6.40 16.61 4.46
C ALA A 424 -5.11 17.37 4.82
N GLY A 425 -4.28 16.83 5.73
CA GLY A 425 -3.01 17.45 6.13
C GLY A 425 -1.98 17.60 5.01
N TYR A 426 -2.22 17.02 3.83
CA TYR A 426 -1.39 17.13 2.64
C TYR A 426 -1.78 18.30 1.72
N ASP A 427 -2.86 19.02 2.00
CA ASP A 427 -3.30 20.14 1.16
C ASP A 427 -2.52 21.44 1.45
N LYS A 428 -1.21 21.41 1.23
CA LYS A 428 -0.29 22.53 1.48
C LYS A 428 0.94 22.50 0.54
N PRO A 429 1.64 23.65 0.36
CA PRO A 429 2.83 23.76 -0.51
C PRO A 429 3.87 22.65 -0.34
N GLU A 430 4.13 22.25 0.90
CA GLU A 430 5.09 21.19 1.24
C GLU A 430 4.83 19.87 0.48
N TRP A 431 3.57 19.45 0.32
CA TRP A 431 3.26 18.19 -0.36
C TRP A 431 2.87 18.39 -1.83
N GLY A 432 2.32 19.55 -2.17
CA GLY A 432 1.92 19.86 -3.54
C GLY A 432 3.07 19.92 -4.54
N ALA A 433 4.32 20.15 -4.07
CA ALA A 433 5.49 20.17 -4.96
C ALA A 433 5.67 18.88 -5.76
N GLY A 434 5.47 17.71 -5.12
CA GLY A 434 5.51 16.43 -5.81
C GLY A 434 4.32 16.23 -6.75
N TYR A 435 3.16 16.82 -6.44
CA TYR A 435 1.96 16.69 -7.25
C TYR A 435 2.11 17.33 -8.64
N ALA A 436 2.94 18.37 -8.75
CA ALA A 436 3.23 19.05 -10.01
C ALA A 436 3.97 18.17 -11.03
N LEU A 437 4.64 17.09 -10.61
CA LEU A 437 5.34 16.15 -11.49
C LEU A 437 4.42 15.56 -12.58
N THR A 438 3.10 15.50 -12.34
CA THR A 438 2.11 15.09 -13.35
C THR A 438 2.24 15.83 -14.69
N TYR A 439 2.70 17.10 -14.68
CA TYR A 439 2.86 17.93 -15.88
C TYR A 439 4.17 17.65 -16.65
N THR A 440 5.18 17.08 -16.00
CA THR A 440 6.53 16.94 -16.55
C THR A 440 6.95 15.49 -16.79
N ILE A 441 6.44 14.52 -16.03
CA ILE A 441 6.80 13.10 -16.19
C ILE A 441 6.62 12.59 -17.63
N PRO A 442 5.50 12.88 -18.34
CA PRO A 442 5.33 12.46 -19.74
C PRO A 442 6.34 13.06 -20.72
N ARG A 443 7.11 14.09 -20.31
CA ARG A 443 8.16 14.72 -21.16
C ARG A 443 9.42 13.86 -21.26
N LYS A 444 9.57 12.84 -20.41
CA LYS A 444 10.71 11.90 -20.40
C LYS A 444 12.08 12.57 -20.28
N THR A 445 12.18 13.58 -19.42
CA THR A 445 13.38 14.40 -19.19
C THR A 445 14.26 13.89 -18.04
N LEU A 446 13.79 12.92 -17.27
CA LEU A 446 14.50 12.29 -16.15
C LEU A 446 14.92 10.86 -16.52
N ARG A 447 15.95 10.32 -15.88
CA ARG A 447 16.35 8.91 -16.05
C ARG A 447 15.24 7.95 -15.65
N ILE A 448 14.57 8.20 -14.52
CA ILE A 448 13.40 7.40 -14.09
C ILE A 448 12.18 7.52 -15.01
N THR A 449 12.21 8.41 -16.01
CA THR A 449 11.16 8.56 -17.03
C THR A 449 11.62 8.21 -18.45
N GLY A 450 12.86 7.77 -18.61
CA GLY A 450 13.39 7.26 -19.89
C GLY A 450 14.32 8.20 -20.65
N ALA A 451 14.77 9.32 -20.06
CA ALA A 451 15.83 10.15 -20.67
C ALA A 451 17.13 9.36 -20.80
N ALA A 452 18.00 9.65 -21.76
CA ALA A 452 19.35 9.09 -21.80
C ALA A 452 20.32 9.89 -20.90
N SER A 453 21.45 9.27 -20.49
CA SER A 453 22.55 9.97 -19.82
C SER A 453 23.90 9.42 -20.26
N GLU A 454 24.84 10.30 -20.60
CA GLU A 454 26.23 9.95 -20.90
C GLU A 454 27.03 9.60 -19.63
N PHE A 455 26.53 9.99 -18.45
CA PHE A 455 27.16 9.73 -17.15
C PHE A 455 26.72 8.41 -16.52
N SER A 456 25.72 7.75 -17.12
CA SER A 456 25.18 6.46 -16.68
C SER A 456 26.25 5.37 -16.62
N LYS A 457 26.23 4.60 -15.53
CA LYS A 457 27.02 3.38 -15.31
C LYS A 457 26.04 2.18 -15.27
N PRO A 458 25.83 1.49 -16.40
CA PRO A 458 24.89 0.38 -16.45
C PRO A 458 25.35 -0.77 -15.56
N TYR A 459 24.40 -1.51 -15.00
CA TYR A 459 24.64 -2.69 -14.17
C TYR A 459 23.62 -3.78 -14.53
N LYS A 460 24.08 -4.98 -14.89
CA LYS A 460 23.19 -6.08 -15.25
C LYS A 460 22.51 -6.62 -13.99
N LEU A 461 21.22 -6.31 -13.83
CA LEU A 461 20.38 -6.89 -12.79
C LEU A 461 20.04 -8.36 -13.11
N PRO A 462 19.61 -9.16 -12.11
CA PRO A 462 19.11 -10.50 -12.35
C PRO A 462 17.96 -10.51 -13.37
N GLU A 463 17.96 -11.47 -14.31
CA GLU A 463 16.90 -11.57 -15.32
C GLU A 463 15.52 -11.85 -14.68
N ARG A 464 15.52 -12.57 -13.57
CA ARG A 464 14.36 -12.81 -12.71
C ARG A 464 14.76 -12.71 -11.25
N PRO A 465 14.46 -11.60 -10.55
CA PRO A 465 14.85 -11.43 -9.15
C PRO A 465 13.98 -12.23 -8.17
N TRP A 466 12.84 -12.77 -8.62
CA TRP A 466 11.87 -13.48 -7.78
C TRP A 466 10.97 -14.42 -8.59
N GLY A 467 10.63 -15.58 -8.04
CA GLY A 467 9.65 -16.50 -8.62
C GLY A 467 10.19 -17.46 -9.68
N THR A 468 9.28 -18.23 -10.28
CA THR A 468 9.55 -19.10 -11.44
C THR A 468 9.20 -18.38 -12.75
N ALA A 469 9.40 -19.03 -13.90
CA ALA A 469 8.97 -18.48 -15.18
C ALA A 469 7.46 -18.21 -15.24
N ALA A 470 6.64 -19.00 -14.52
CA ALA A 470 5.19 -18.77 -14.43
C ALA A 470 4.84 -17.47 -13.69
N ASP A 471 5.70 -16.97 -12.81
CA ASP A 471 5.47 -15.70 -12.11
C ASP A 471 5.58 -14.49 -13.05
N ASP A 472 6.28 -14.59 -14.17
CA ASP A 472 6.47 -13.47 -15.10
C ASP A 472 5.15 -13.04 -15.75
N GLU A 473 4.19 -13.96 -15.92
CA GLU A 473 2.88 -13.67 -16.52
C GLU A 473 2.09 -12.59 -15.76
N PHE A 474 2.32 -12.45 -14.44
CA PHE A 474 1.68 -11.42 -13.63
C PHE A 474 2.09 -9.99 -14.01
N GLN A 475 3.20 -9.82 -14.73
CA GLN A 475 3.67 -8.51 -15.22
C GLN A 475 3.28 -8.27 -16.68
N SER A 476 2.11 -8.75 -17.09
CA SER A 476 1.56 -8.51 -18.43
C SER A 476 0.47 -7.45 -18.39
N LEU A 477 0.50 -6.52 -19.34
CA LEU A 477 -0.61 -5.59 -19.60
C LEU A 477 -1.67 -6.18 -20.55
N GLU A 478 -1.50 -7.43 -20.97
CA GLU A 478 -2.44 -8.09 -21.87
C GLU A 478 -3.41 -8.96 -21.07
N ALA A 479 -4.67 -8.95 -21.49
CA ALA A 479 -5.66 -9.90 -21.00
C ALA A 479 -5.19 -11.34 -21.24
N VAL A 480 -5.61 -12.25 -20.36
CA VAL A 480 -5.44 -13.69 -20.56
C VAL A 480 -6.28 -14.10 -21.77
N ALA A 481 -5.70 -14.90 -22.66
CA ALA A 481 -6.42 -15.42 -23.82
C ALA A 481 -7.53 -16.40 -23.39
N ASP A 482 -8.62 -16.45 -24.15
CA ASP A 482 -9.57 -17.55 -24.06
C ASP A 482 -9.02 -18.84 -24.71
N LYS A 483 -9.82 -19.89 -24.67
CA LYS A 483 -9.47 -21.21 -25.23
C LYS A 483 -9.17 -21.19 -26.73
N ASP A 484 -9.68 -20.18 -27.45
CA ASP A 484 -9.50 -20.00 -28.89
C ASP A 484 -8.31 -19.07 -29.18
N GLY A 485 -7.56 -18.66 -28.15
CA GLY A 485 -6.41 -17.76 -28.25
C GLY A 485 -6.78 -16.28 -28.34
N LYS A 486 -8.07 -15.92 -28.25
CA LYS A 486 -8.53 -14.54 -28.38
C LYS A 486 -8.38 -13.80 -27.05
N ARG A 487 -7.84 -12.59 -27.12
CA ARG A 487 -7.68 -11.69 -25.96
C ARG A 487 -8.75 -10.60 -25.97
N GLN A 488 -9.15 -10.19 -24.77
CA GLN A 488 -9.94 -8.97 -24.61
C GLN A 488 -9.08 -7.77 -24.93
N ASP A 489 -9.62 -6.84 -25.72
CA ASP A 489 -9.01 -5.53 -25.90
C ASP A 489 -9.41 -4.62 -24.74
N LEU A 490 -8.46 -4.34 -23.86
CA LEU A 490 -8.65 -3.48 -22.69
C LEU A 490 -8.26 -2.02 -22.98
N THR A 491 -7.73 -1.71 -24.16
CA THR A 491 -7.18 -0.38 -24.46
C THR A 491 -8.26 0.71 -24.60
N GLY A 492 -9.52 0.31 -24.76
CA GLY A 492 -10.70 1.18 -24.81
C GLY A 492 -11.42 1.38 -23.48
N GLU A 493 -10.94 0.79 -22.38
CA GLU A 493 -11.55 0.96 -21.06
C GLU A 493 -11.51 2.43 -20.60
N THR A 494 -12.55 2.84 -19.88
CA THR A 494 -12.70 4.21 -19.37
C THR A 494 -12.86 4.22 -17.86
N LEU A 495 -12.48 5.33 -17.21
CA LEU A 495 -12.69 5.49 -15.79
C LEU A 495 -14.16 5.39 -15.39
N ALA A 496 -15.07 5.91 -16.23
CA ALA A 496 -16.50 5.93 -15.95
C ALA A 496 -17.15 4.53 -15.96
N ALA A 497 -16.57 3.57 -16.69
CA ALA A 497 -17.15 2.24 -16.85
C ALA A 497 -16.34 1.14 -16.14
N ASP A 498 -15.01 1.28 -16.10
CA ASP A 498 -14.10 0.15 -15.87
C ASP A 498 -13.09 0.38 -14.74
N SER A 499 -13.02 1.61 -14.19
CA SER A 499 -12.30 1.80 -12.92
C SER A 499 -13.01 1.05 -11.79
N SER A 500 -12.30 0.88 -10.68
CA SER A 500 -12.76 0.06 -9.56
C SER A 500 -14.18 0.37 -9.08
N MET A 501 -14.53 1.63 -8.80
CA MET A 501 -15.83 1.93 -8.20
C MET A 501 -17.02 1.69 -9.17
N PRO A 502 -17.00 2.16 -10.43
CA PRO A 502 -18.05 1.81 -11.40
C PRO A 502 -18.18 0.31 -11.61
N LEU A 503 -17.06 -0.41 -11.73
CA LEU A 503 -17.07 -1.86 -11.89
C LEU A 503 -17.69 -2.56 -10.66
N ILE A 504 -17.27 -2.20 -9.45
CA ILE A 504 -17.82 -2.72 -8.20
C ILE A 504 -19.33 -2.49 -8.13
N ARG A 505 -19.79 -1.26 -8.42
CA ARG A 505 -21.22 -0.92 -8.40
C ARG A 505 -22.00 -1.77 -9.39
N ARG A 506 -21.48 -1.93 -10.62
CA ARG A 506 -22.10 -2.74 -11.67
C ARG A 506 -22.23 -4.20 -11.26
N ILE A 507 -21.15 -4.82 -10.79
CA ILE A 507 -21.16 -6.22 -10.35
C ILE A 507 -22.06 -6.41 -9.12
N LYS A 508 -21.94 -5.53 -8.12
CA LYS A 508 -22.73 -5.61 -6.89
C LYS A 508 -24.23 -5.46 -7.14
N ALA A 509 -24.63 -4.59 -8.08
CA ALA A 509 -26.03 -4.39 -8.44
C ALA A 509 -26.66 -5.63 -9.11
N MET A 510 -25.86 -6.41 -9.84
CA MET A 510 -26.33 -7.66 -10.46
C MET A 510 -26.41 -8.82 -9.46
N GLY A 511 -25.57 -8.86 -8.43
CA GLY A 511 -25.60 -9.93 -7.43
C GLY A 511 -25.52 -11.33 -8.06
N ASP A 512 -26.45 -12.22 -7.71
CA ASP A 512 -26.47 -13.58 -8.29
C ASP A 512 -26.78 -13.63 -9.80
N ASP A 513 -27.30 -12.55 -10.38
CA ASP A 513 -27.66 -12.47 -11.80
C ASP A 513 -26.44 -12.31 -12.73
N VAL A 514 -25.24 -12.08 -12.18
CA VAL A 514 -24.01 -12.05 -13.00
C VAL A 514 -23.82 -13.41 -13.67
N SER A 515 -23.71 -13.46 -14.99
CA SER A 515 -23.52 -14.72 -15.72
C SER A 515 -22.09 -15.28 -15.57
N ASP A 516 -21.93 -16.59 -15.77
CA ASP A 516 -20.61 -17.22 -15.77
C ASP A 516 -19.70 -16.65 -16.85
N ASP A 517 -20.25 -16.24 -18.00
CA ASP A 517 -19.48 -15.64 -19.09
C ASP A 517 -18.92 -14.27 -18.73
N VAL A 518 -19.67 -13.47 -17.95
CA VAL A 518 -19.18 -12.21 -17.41
C VAL A 518 -18.05 -12.45 -16.40
N LEU A 519 -18.19 -13.46 -15.52
CA LEU A 519 -17.12 -13.83 -14.59
C LEU A 519 -15.87 -14.35 -15.32
N ARG A 520 -16.05 -15.17 -16.37
CA ARG A 520 -14.99 -15.62 -17.26
C ARG A 520 -14.29 -14.46 -17.96
N GLN A 521 -15.04 -13.45 -18.37
CA GLN A 521 -14.47 -12.24 -18.94
C GLN A 521 -13.58 -11.54 -17.91
N TYR A 522 -14.08 -11.22 -16.72
CA TYR A 522 -13.30 -10.46 -15.73
C TYR A 522 -12.15 -11.25 -15.09
N VAL A 523 -12.24 -12.58 -14.96
CA VAL A 523 -11.10 -13.38 -14.44
C VAL A 523 -9.91 -13.39 -15.41
N ARG A 524 -10.14 -13.09 -16.70
CA ARG A 524 -9.11 -12.97 -17.73
C ARG A 524 -8.51 -11.55 -17.84
N HIS A 525 -8.97 -10.61 -17.02
CA HIS A 525 -8.53 -9.22 -17.06
C HIS A 525 -7.06 -9.03 -16.64
N GLN A 526 -6.36 -7.98 -17.11
CA GLN A 526 -4.95 -7.70 -16.78
C GLN A 526 -4.72 -7.30 -15.32
N GLU A 527 -5.67 -6.59 -14.70
CA GLU A 527 -5.60 -6.10 -13.32
C GLU A 527 -5.96 -7.21 -12.32
N TYR A 528 -5.05 -7.45 -11.38
CA TYR A 528 -5.17 -8.50 -10.37
C TYR A 528 -6.44 -8.37 -9.53
N LEU A 529 -6.79 -7.15 -9.09
CA LEU A 529 -7.96 -6.94 -8.24
C LEU A 529 -9.28 -7.22 -8.97
N VAL A 530 -9.33 -6.97 -10.29
CA VAL A 530 -10.49 -7.32 -11.13
C VAL A 530 -10.64 -8.84 -11.24
N ARG A 531 -9.54 -9.56 -11.48
CA ARG A 531 -9.57 -11.03 -11.51
C ARG A 531 -10.03 -11.61 -10.19
N ARG A 532 -9.52 -11.08 -9.08
CA ARG A 532 -9.88 -11.53 -7.73
C ARG A 532 -11.35 -11.25 -7.41
N MET A 533 -11.89 -10.10 -7.81
CA MET A 533 -13.30 -9.78 -7.67
C MET A 533 -14.17 -10.81 -8.41
N ALA A 534 -13.81 -11.18 -9.64
CA ALA A 534 -14.54 -12.17 -10.42
C ALA A 534 -14.50 -13.58 -9.80
N ALA A 535 -13.33 -14.04 -9.37
CA ALA A 535 -13.17 -15.35 -8.74
C ALA A 535 -13.89 -15.42 -7.37
N ASN A 536 -13.78 -14.37 -6.56
CA ASN A 536 -14.52 -14.27 -5.29
C ASN A 536 -16.03 -14.33 -5.52
N HIS A 537 -16.54 -13.67 -6.56
CA HIS A 537 -17.95 -13.73 -6.92
C HIS A 537 -18.40 -15.14 -7.31
N ALA A 538 -17.56 -15.90 -8.03
CA ALA A 538 -17.83 -17.32 -8.30
C ALA A 538 -17.83 -18.15 -7.00
N MET A 539 -17.08 -17.74 -5.99
CA MET A 539 -17.02 -18.37 -4.66
C MET A 539 -18.05 -17.80 -3.66
N GLY A 540 -19.12 -17.14 -4.13
CA GLY A 540 -20.22 -16.71 -3.26
C GLY A 540 -19.95 -15.41 -2.47
N LEU A 541 -18.92 -14.65 -2.85
CA LEU A 541 -18.56 -13.39 -2.21
C LEU A 541 -18.85 -12.19 -3.11
N ASN A 542 -19.60 -11.22 -2.60
CA ASN A 542 -19.65 -9.88 -3.16
C ASN A 542 -18.41 -9.07 -2.73
N PHE A 543 -18.21 -7.91 -3.34
CA PHE A 543 -17.01 -7.11 -3.15
C PHE A 543 -17.38 -5.64 -2.93
N SER A 544 -16.88 -5.05 -1.84
CA SER A 544 -16.76 -3.60 -1.69
C SER A 544 -15.35 -3.17 -2.10
N TYR A 545 -14.96 -1.92 -1.86
CA TYR A 545 -13.61 -1.45 -2.25
C TYR A 545 -12.46 -1.94 -1.35
N MET A 546 -12.76 -2.39 -0.13
CA MET A 546 -11.78 -2.92 0.84
C MET A 546 -12.16 -4.28 1.42
N PHE A 547 -13.47 -4.56 1.51
CA PHE A 547 -14.00 -5.71 2.23
C PHE A 547 -14.81 -6.62 1.32
N LYS A 548 -14.76 -7.91 1.60
CA LYS A 548 -15.59 -8.93 0.96
C LYS A 548 -16.87 -9.07 1.78
N GLU A 549 -17.98 -9.36 1.10
CA GLU A 549 -19.29 -9.50 1.72
C GLU A 549 -19.87 -10.86 1.31
N PRO A 550 -20.12 -11.80 2.25
CA PRO A 550 -20.75 -13.07 1.89
C PRO A 550 -22.22 -12.86 1.48
N GLY A 551 -22.81 -13.87 0.84
CA GLY A 551 -24.25 -13.91 0.57
C GLY A 551 -24.66 -14.20 -0.87
N LEU A 552 -23.71 -14.53 -1.75
CA LEU A 552 -23.99 -14.98 -3.10
C LEU A 552 -23.91 -16.50 -3.21
N ARG A 553 -24.45 -17.06 -4.29
CA ARG A 553 -24.37 -18.50 -4.59
C ARG A 553 -22.95 -18.89 -5.00
N VAL A 554 -22.40 -19.90 -4.33
CA VAL A 554 -21.15 -20.58 -4.73
C VAL A 554 -21.37 -21.34 -6.05
N ARG A 555 -20.40 -21.25 -6.97
CA ARG A 555 -20.41 -21.90 -8.30
C ARG A 555 -19.23 -22.86 -8.43
N PRO A 556 -19.27 -24.07 -7.84
CA PRO A 556 -18.09 -24.91 -7.70
C PRO A 556 -17.41 -25.27 -9.03
N ALA A 557 -18.19 -25.62 -10.06
CA ALA A 557 -17.64 -25.96 -11.37
C ALA A 557 -16.86 -24.81 -12.03
N LEU A 558 -17.33 -23.57 -11.85
CA LEU A 558 -16.66 -22.38 -12.38
C LEU A 558 -15.39 -22.05 -11.58
N VAL A 559 -15.43 -22.22 -10.25
CA VAL A 559 -14.25 -22.04 -9.40
C VAL A 559 -13.19 -23.10 -9.71
N GLU A 560 -13.59 -24.34 -9.96
CA GLU A 560 -12.69 -25.41 -10.43
C GLU A 560 -12.06 -25.06 -11.77
N GLU A 561 -12.85 -24.59 -12.75
CA GLU A 561 -12.35 -24.11 -14.05
C GLU A 561 -11.24 -23.06 -13.84
N PHE A 562 -11.45 -22.11 -12.93
CA PHE A 562 -10.45 -21.08 -12.65
C PHE A 562 -9.20 -21.65 -11.98
N ALA A 563 -9.37 -22.47 -10.95
CA ALA A 563 -8.26 -23.05 -10.18
C ALA A 563 -7.44 -24.08 -10.99
N ARG A 564 -7.98 -24.63 -12.08
CA ARG A 564 -7.27 -25.52 -13.01
C ARG A 564 -6.78 -24.84 -14.28
N SER A 565 -6.98 -23.53 -14.42
CA SER A 565 -6.56 -22.81 -15.62
C SER A 565 -5.06 -22.97 -15.91
N GLU A 566 -4.69 -23.09 -17.19
CA GLU A 566 -3.28 -23.12 -17.63
C GLU A 566 -2.54 -21.81 -17.32
N ASP A 567 -3.24 -20.67 -17.36
CA ASP A 567 -2.64 -19.37 -17.05
C ASP A 567 -2.54 -19.18 -15.52
N PRO A 568 -1.33 -18.92 -14.98
CA PRO A 568 -1.11 -18.82 -13.53
C PRO A 568 -1.90 -17.67 -12.89
N ARG A 569 -2.29 -16.64 -13.65
CA ARG A 569 -3.05 -15.50 -13.13
C ARG A 569 -4.50 -15.87 -12.80
N ILE A 570 -5.14 -16.68 -13.65
CA ILE A 570 -6.52 -17.18 -13.41
C ILE A 570 -6.47 -18.23 -12.31
N ARG A 571 -5.49 -19.14 -12.40
CA ARG A 571 -5.25 -20.19 -11.40
C ARG A 571 -5.07 -19.62 -10.00
N ASN A 572 -4.26 -18.57 -9.87
CA ASN A 572 -4.10 -17.83 -8.62
C ASN A 572 -5.42 -17.23 -8.14
N ALA A 573 -6.20 -16.58 -9.01
CA ALA A 573 -7.48 -16.00 -8.65
C ALA A 573 -8.48 -17.05 -8.13
N GLY A 574 -8.56 -18.21 -8.80
CA GLY A 574 -9.35 -19.36 -8.37
C GLY A 574 -8.94 -19.85 -6.98
N LEU A 575 -7.67 -20.21 -6.78
CA LEU A 575 -7.17 -20.69 -5.49
C LEU A 575 -7.30 -19.67 -4.37
N ARG A 576 -7.09 -18.38 -4.65
CA ARG A 576 -7.31 -17.33 -3.66
C ARG A 576 -8.76 -17.25 -3.26
N SER A 577 -9.70 -17.33 -4.21
CA SER A 577 -11.13 -17.31 -3.89
C SER A 577 -11.53 -18.51 -3.04
N ILE A 578 -11.03 -19.71 -3.36
CA ILE A 578 -11.21 -20.92 -2.55
C ILE A 578 -10.72 -20.65 -1.12
N ALA A 579 -9.52 -20.10 -0.95
CA ALA A 579 -8.97 -19.78 0.36
C ALA A 579 -9.78 -18.74 1.16
N GLU A 580 -10.71 -17.99 0.55
CA GLU A 580 -11.56 -17.06 1.31
C GLU A 580 -12.80 -17.71 1.94
N GLN A 581 -13.21 -18.86 1.40
CA GLN A 581 -14.49 -19.52 1.74
C GLN A 581 -14.32 -21.04 1.91
N PHE A 582 -13.10 -21.53 2.09
CA PHE A 582 -12.87 -22.96 2.17
C PHE A 582 -13.56 -23.52 3.41
N ASP A 583 -14.55 -24.38 3.18
CA ASP A 583 -15.23 -25.12 4.22
C ASP A 583 -14.91 -26.61 4.01
N PRO A 584 -14.13 -27.25 4.90
CA PRO A 584 -13.78 -28.66 4.75
C PRO A 584 -14.99 -29.59 4.81
N ALA A 585 -16.16 -29.14 5.28
CA ALA A 585 -17.39 -29.90 5.30
C ALA A 585 -18.19 -29.82 3.99
N ALA A 586 -17.82 -28.92 3.07
CA ALA A 586 -18.53 -28.76 1.81
C ALA A 586 -18.25 -29.91 0.82
N GLU A 587 -19.24 -30.26 0.00
CA GLU A 587 -19.13 -31.37 -0.98
C GLU A 587 -17.97 -31.19 -1.97
N TRP A 588 -17.66 -29.96 -2.37
CA TRP A 588 -16.57 -29.62 -3.29
C TRP A 588 -15.19 -29.55 -2.63
N ALA A 589 -15.12 -29.58 -1.30
CA ALA A 589 -13.88 -29.35 -0.57
C ALA A 589 -12.75 -30.34 -0.91
N PRO A 590 -13.01 -31.67 -1.03
CA PRO A 590 -11.95 -32.62 -1.39
C PRO A 590 -11.32 -32.32 -2.76
N GLY A 591 -12.13 -31.97 -3.76
CA GLY A 591 -11.65 -31.63 -5.10
C GLY A 591 -10.79 -30.37 -5.12
N PHE A 592 -11.25 -29.30 -4.45
CA PHE A 592 -10.48 -28.05 -4.35
C PHE A 592 -9.17 -28.22 -3.57
N TYR A 593 -9.20 -29.03 -2.52
CA TYR A 593 -8.02 -29.34 -1.73
C TYR A 593 -7.00 -30.15 -2.54
N GLN A 594 -7.47 -31.12 -3.33
CA GLN A 594 -6.62 -31.87 -4.24
C GLN A 594 -5.96 -30.96 -5.28
N ILE A 595 -6.70 -30.02 -5.88
CA ILE A 595 -6.13 -29.02 -6.81
C ILE A 595 -5.01 -28.25 -6.14
N ALA A 596 -5.21 -27.75 -4.92
CA ALA A 596 -4.17 -27.03 -4.18
C ALA A 596 -2.93 -27.91 -3.93
N ALA A 597 -3.10 -29.16 -3.52
CA ALA A 597 -1.99 -30.10 -3.31
C ALA A 597 -1.21 -30.37 -4.62
N GLU A 598 -1.90 -30.55 -5.74
CA GLU A 598 -1.28 -30.72 -7.07
C GLU A 598 -0.37 -29.52 -7.42
N ARG A 599 -0.81 -28.29 -7.14
CA ARG A 599 -0.01 -27.08 -7.41
C ARG A 599 1.22 -26.97 -6.51
N LEU A 600 1.13 -27.43 -5.27
CA LEU A 600 2.28 -27.44 -4.35
C LEU A 600 3.32 -28.49 -4.75
N ALA A 601 2.92 -29.58 -5.38
CA ALA A 601 3.83 -30.62 -5.84
C ALA A 601 4.60 -30.24 -7.11
N ASP A 602 4.07 -29.30 -7.90
CA ASP A 602 4.70 -28.85 -9.14
C ASP A 602 5.92 -27.94 -8.86
N PRO A 603 7.15 -28.32 -9.24
CA PRO A 603 8.34 -27.48 -9.02
C PRO A 603 8.33 -26.20 -9.86
N GLU A 604 7.74 -26.21 -11.05
CA GLU A 604 7.75 -25.08 -12.00
C GLU A 604 6.62 -24.08 -11.75
N GLU A 605 5.66 -24.44 -10.88
CA GLU A 605 4.53 -23.58 -10.55
C GLU A 605 4.97 -22.26 -9.92
N SER A 606 4.23 -21.21 -10.26
CA SER A 606 4.39 -19.85 -9.73
C SER A 606 4.43 -19.87 -8.20
N TRP A 607 5.40 -19.17 -7.61
CA TRP A 607 5.48 -18.99 -6.16
C TRP A 607 4.23 -18.30 -5.62
N PHE A 608 3.65 -17.36 -6.38
CA PHE A 608 2.43 -16.70 -5.96
C PHE A 608 1.20 -17.64 -5.99
N VAL A 609 1.14 -18.58 -6.94
CA VAL A 609 0.15 -19.66 -6.95
C VAL A 609 0.36 -20.62 -5.78
N LYS A 610 1.61 -21.01 -5.47
CA LYS A 610 1.94 -21.85 -4.31
C LYS A 610 1.51 -21.21 -3.00
N ASP A 611 1.68 -19.90 -2.83
CA ASP A 611 1.19 -19.20 -1.64
C ASP A 611 -0.35 -19.26 -1.51
N ALA A 612 -1.07 -19.15 -2.63
CA ALA A 612 -2.52 -19.33 -2.65
C ALA A 612 -2.91 -20.78 -2.29
N ALA A 613 -2.21 -21.77 -2.84
CA ALA A 613 -2.44 -23.18 -2.54
C ALA A 613 -2.17 -23.51 -1.06
N LEU A 614 -1.06 -23.02 -0.47
CA LEU A 614 -0.79 -23.15 0.97
C LEU A 614 -1.90 -22.55 1.83
N SER A 615 -2.50 -21.43 1.38
CA SER A 615 -3.64 -20.80 2.08
C SER A 615 -4.89 -21.68 2.07
N VAL A 616 -5.12 -22.48 1.02
CA VAL A 616 -6.19 -23.49 0.97
C VAL A 616 -5.83 -24.67 1.87
N ILE A 617 -4.62 -25.22 1.72
CA ILE A 617 -4.16 -26.39 2.48
C ILE A 617 -4.23 -26.15 3.99
N GLY A 618 -3.85 -24.94 4.44
CA GLY A 618 -3.89 -24.56 5.85
C GLY A 618 -5.28 -24.39 6.46
N GLN A 619 -6.35 -24.55 5.68
CA GLN A 619 -7.74 -24.59 6.15
C GLN A 619 -8.34 -26.01 6.16
N GLY A 620 -7.56 -27.02 5.76
CA GLY A 620 -7.99 -28.41 5.81
C GLY A 620 -8.21 -28.93 7.23
N THR A 621 -8.92 -30.05 7.35
CA THR A 621 -8.96 -30.81 8.60
C THR A 621 -7.59 -31.44 8.90
N PRO A 622 -7.33 -31.88 10.15
CA PRO A 622 -6.12 -32.64 10.46
C PRO A 622 -5.90 -33.85 9.54
N ASP A 623 -6.95 -34.60 9.20
CA ASP A 623 -6.85 -35.76 8.30
C ASP A 623 -6.37 -35.38 6.89
N MET A 624 -6.90 -34.28 6.36
CA MET A 624 -6.50 -33.77 5.05
C MET A 624 -5.03 -33.31 5.06
N ILE A 625 -4.61 -32.61 6.12
CA ILE A 625 -3.26 -32.07 6.24
C ILE A 625 -2.22 -33.16 6.47
N VAL A 626 -2.54 -34.18 7.29
CA VAL A 626 -1.64 -35.32 7.57
C VAL A 626 -1.22 -36.02 6.29
N ALA A 627 -2.12 -36.13 5.29
CA ALA A 627 -1.82 -36.73 4.00
C ALA A 627 -0.74 -35.97 3.18
N HIS A 628 -0.46 -34.71 3.51
CA HIS A 628 0.48 -33.85 2.79
C HIS A 628 1.63 -33.33 3.65
N VAL A 629 1.87 -33.87 4.85
CA VAL A 629 2.96 -33.41 5.72
C VAL A 629 4.32 -33.46 5.01
N ASP A 630 4.62 -34.54 4.28
CA ASP A 630 5.90 -34.67 3.58
C ASP A 630 6.04 -33.67 2.41
N LEU A 631 4.92 -33.19 1.85
CA LEU A 631 4.89 -32.11 0.86
C LEU A 631 5.08 -30.73 1.49
N LEU A 632 4.60 -30.53 2.73
CA LEU A 632 4.64 -29.26 3.45
C LEU A 632 5.99 -28.96 4.10
N LEU A 633 6.65 -29.97 4.68
CA LEU A 633 7.88 -29.78 5.44
C LEU A 633 9.02 -29.09 4.65
N PRO A 634 9.26 -29.41 3.36
CA PRO A 634 10.29 -28.72 2.58
C PRO A 634 10.07 -27.20 2.47
N TYR A 635 8.82 -26.73 2.50
CA TYR A 635 8.51 -25.31 2.37
C TYR A 635 8.95 -24.47 3.57
N LEU A 636 9.20 -25.07 4.75
CA LEU A 636 9.80 -24.36 5.88
C LEU A 636 11.23 -23.88 5.58
N ASN A 637 11.91 -24.49 4.61
CA ASN A 637 13.26 -24.11 4.17
C ASN A 637 13.26 -23.38 2.82
N HIS A 638 12.09 -23.04 2.27
CA HIS A 638 12.00 -22.34 0.99
C HIS A 638 12.54 -20.90 1.12
N PRO A 639 13.23 -20.31 0.13
CA PRO A 639 13.77 -18.95 0.24
C PRO A 639 12.68 -17.85 0.37
N GLU A 640 11.49 -18.08 -0.19
CA GLU A 640 10.36 -17.15 -0.08
C GLU A 640 9.59 -17.29 1.24
N GLN A 641 9.58 -16.21 2.02
CA GLN A 641 8.94 -16.12 3.33
C GLN A 641 7.43 -16.38 3.32
N TRP A 642 6.73 -16.02 2.24
CA TRP A 642 5.29 -16.28 2.12
C TRP A 642 5.01 -17.80 2.12
N LEU A 643 5.87 -18.58 1.47
CA LEU A 643 5.71 -20.04 1.43
C LEU A 643 6.09 -20.68 2.77
N GLN A 644 7.14 -20.18 3.43
CA GLN A 644 7.47 -20.58 4.80
C GLN A 644 6.28 -20.34 5.75
N ASN A 645 5.70 -19.14 5.71
CA ASN A 645 4.56 -18.73 6.53
C ASN A 645 3.32 -19.60 6.25
N GLY A 646 3.00 -19.85 4.99
CA GLY A 646 1.87 -20.69 4.59
C GLY A 646 2.04 -22.15 5.05
N ALA A 647 3.24 -22.71 4.90
CA ALA A 647 3.55 -24.06 5.37
C ALA A 647 3.48 -24.16 6.90
N LEU A 648 4.01 -23.17 7.62
CA LEU A 648 3.93 -23.10 9.07
C LEU A 648 2.47 -23.03 9.55
N LYS A 649 1.62 -22.25 8.86
CA LYS A 649 0.19 -22.17 9.17
C LYS A 649 -0.53 -23.49 8.96
N ALA A 650 -0.21 -24.23 7.89
CA ALA A 650 -0.80 -25.54 7.64
C ALA A 650 -0.36 -26.60 8.66
N LEU A 651 0.94 -26.66 8.94
CA LEU A 651 1.51 -27.61 9.91
C LEU A 651 1.02 -27.36 11.35
N ALA A 652 0.60 -26.14 11.67
CA ALA A 652 0.07 -25.78 12.98
C ALA A 652 -1.12 -26.65 13.41
N ALA A 653 -2.00 -27.05 12.47
CA ALA A 653 -3.19 -27.84 12.78
C ALA A 653 -2.89 -29.31 13.12
N VAL A 654 -1.68 -29.80 12.79
CA VAL A 654 -1.26 -31.20 12.98
C VAL A 654 0.03 -31.29 13.80
N ILE A 655 0.43 -30.21 14.46
CA ILE A 655 1.69 -30.11 15.20
C ILE A 655 1.83 -31.19 16.28
N VAL A 656 0.72 -31.61 16.89
CA VAL A 656 0.67 -32.65 17.94
C VAL A 656 -0.09 -33.91 17.51
N ASP A 657 -0.43 -34.06 16.23
CA ASP A 657 -1.15 -35.23 15.73
C ASP A 657 -0.27 -36.49 15.81
N GLU A 658 -0.78 -37.56 16.43
CA GLU A 658 -0.04 -38.81 16.68
C GLU A 658 0.58 -39.44 15.42
N ARG A 659 0.01 -39.18 14.24
CA ARG A 659 0.47 -39.72 12.96
C ARG A 659 1.72 -39.02 12.41
N CYS A 660 1.99 -37.78 12.85
CA CYS A 660 3.04 -36.97 12.25
C CYS A 660 3.85 -36.08 13.19
N TYR A 661 3.49 -35.93 14.48
CA TYR A 661 4.17 -35.04 15.42
C TYR A 661 5.70 -35.23 15.45
N ALA A 662 6.16 -36.48 15.35
CA ALA A 662 7.59 -36.84 15.38
C ALA A 662 8.39 -36.24 14.21
N ARG A 663 7.73 -35.89 13.10
CA ARG A 663 8.33 -35.19 11.96
C ARG A 663 8.09 -33.68 12.03
N VAL A 664 6.87 -33.28 12.43
CA VAL A 664 6.44 -31.88 12.38
C VAL A 664 7.10 -31.04 13.48
N ILE A 665 7.11 -31.51 14.73
CA ILE A 665 7.66 -30.76 15.87
C ILE A 665 9.13 -30.39 15.63
N PRO A 666 10.05 -31.34 15.29
CA PRO A 666 11.45 -31.00 15.09
C PRO A 666 11.67 -30.00 13.95
N ALA A 667 10.94 -30.15 12.84
CA ALA A 667 11.05 -29.25 11.69
C ALA A 667 10.59 -27.82 12.01
N VAL A 668 9.46 -27.69 12.73
CA VAL A 668 8.96 -26.39 13.19
C VAL A 668 9.92 -25.76 14.19
N GLY A 669 10.43 -26.53 15.17
CA GLY A 669 11.42 -26.04 16.13
C GLY A 669 12.69 -25.53 15.45
N ALA A 670 13.25 -26.32 14.52
CA ALA A 670 14.43 -25.93 13.76
C ALA A 670 14.20 -24.62 12.98
N PHE A 671 13.04 -24.48 12.33
CA PHE A 671 12.67 -23.26 11.62
C PHE A 671 12.55 -22.05 12.57
N LEU A 672 11.84 -22.20 13.69
CA LEU A 672 11.66 -21.11 14.65
C LEU A 672 12.99 -20.67 15.27
N ARG A 673 13.94 -21.60 15.46
CA ARG A 673 15.27 -21.31 16.00
C ARG A 673 16.11 -20.40 15.09
N THR A 674 15.86 -20.37 13.78
CA THR A 674 16.68 -19.64 12.80
C THR A 674 15.97 -18.48 12.13
N CYS A 675 14.65 -18.33 12.32
CA CYS A 675 13.87 -17.29 11.66
C CYS A 675 14.05 -15.92 12.35
N ASN A 676 14.41 -14.89 11.57
CA ASN A 676 14.64 -13.52 12.07
C ASN A 676 13.48 -12.57 11.74
N ARG A 677 12.42 -13.08 11.11
CA ARG A 677 11.39 -12.26 10.48
C ARG A 677 10.02 -12.50 11.10
N TYR A 678 9.55 -11.49 11.82
CA TYR A 678 8.27 -11.53 12.52
C TYR A 678 7.06 -11.80 11.60
N SER A 679 7.03 -11.21 10.40
CA SER A 679 5.94 -11.40 9.42
C SER A 679 5.78 -12.86 8.99
N THR A 680 6.84 -13.66 9.11
CA THR A 680 6.82 -15.07 8.75
C THR A 680 6.20 -15.93 9.86
N THR A 681 6.34 -15.53 11.13
CA THR A 681 6.01 -16.37 12.28
C THR A 681 4.81 -15.90 13.10
N GLY A 682 4.50 -14.60 13.11
CA GLY A 682 3.48 -14.02 14.00
C GLY A 682 2.14 -14.75 14.00
N GLY A 683 1.44 -14.78 12.87
CA GLY A 683 0.14 -15.48 12.75
C GLY A 683 0.23 -17.01 12.92
N PRO A 684 1.13 -17.71 12.22
CA PRO A 684 1.25 -19.16 12.35
C PRO A 684 1.63 -19.66 13.75
N VAL A 685 2.55 -18.99 14.45
CA VAL A 685 2.95 -19.41 15.80
C VAL A 685 1.79 -19.28 16.78
N PHE A 686 0.95 -18.25 16.65
CA PHE A 686 -0.29 -18.19 17.42
C PHE A 686 -1.17 -19.43 17.21
N ALA A 687 -1.32 -19.90 15.97
CA ALA A 687 -2.08 -21.12 15.68
C ALA A 687 -1.40 -22.39 16.22
N ILE A 688 -0.07 -22.48 16.18
CA ILE A 688 0.69 -23.59 16.79
C ILE A 688 0.38 -23.66 18.27
N ARG A 689 0.51 -22.53 18.96
CA ARG A 689 0.26 -22.40 20.40
C ARG A 689 -1.13 -22.84 20.83
N GLN A 690 -2.15 -22.58 20.01
CA GLN A 690 -3.51 -23.04 20.29
C GLN A 690 -3.67 -24.58 20.28
N ASN A 691 -2.78 -25.30 19.59
CA ASN A 691 -2.82 -26.75 19.48
C ASN A 691 -1.87 -27.46 20.45
N LEU A 692 -0.84 -26.79 20.99
CA LEU A 692 0.12 -27.41 21.92
C LEU A 692 -0.50 -27.96 23.23
N PRO A 693 -1.53 -27.33 23.84
CA PRO A 693 -2.15 -27.85 25.06
C PRO A 693 -2.79 -29.24 24.92
N SER A 694 -3.17 -29.65 23.71
CA SER A 694 -3.79 -30.97 23.45
C SER A 694 -2.79 -32.09 23.18
N ALA A 695 -1.49 -31.83 23.34
CA ALA A 695 -0.45 -32.82 23.10
C ALA A 695 -0.60 -34.06 24.00
N GLY A 696 -0.60 -35.26 23.39
CA GLY A 696 -0.43 -36.52 24.11
C GLY A 696 0.97 -36.62 24.76
N PRO A 697 1.22 -37.57 25.66
CA PRO A 697 2.45 -37.63 26.46
C PRO A 697 3.76 -37.60 25.64
N GLU A 698 3.86 -38.41 24.59
CA GLU A 698 5.06 -38.49 23.74
C GLU A 698 5.25 -37.22 22.88
N ALA A 699 4.15 -36.70 22.30
CA ALA A 699 4.19 -35.46 21.55
C ALA A 699 4.54 -34.25 22.43
N GLY A 700 4.00 -34.20 23.65
CA GLY A 700 4.29 -33.17 24.64
C GLY A 700 5.75 -33.20 25.09
N LYS A 701 6.30 -34.40 25.36
CA LYS A 701 7.73 -34.55 25.67
C LYS A 701 8.62 -34.05 24.52
N LEU A 702 8.33 -34.46 23.28
CA LEU A 702 9.11 -34.01 22.12
C LEU A 702 8.99 -32.49 21.90
N ALA A 703 7.80 -31.92 22.11
CA ALA A 703 7.57 -30.47 22.02
C ALA A 703 8.36 -29.69 23.07
N ILE A 704 8.40 -30.16 24.32
CA ILE A 704 9.20 -29.56 25.40
C ILE A 704 10.68 -29.59 25.05
N GLU A 705 11.20 -30.75 24.61
CA GLU A 705 12.61 -30.89 24.22
C GLU A 705 12.94 -29.95 23.06
N THR A 706 12.11 -29.95 22.01
CA THR A 706 12.35 -29.18 20.79
C THR A 706 12.22 -27.67 20.99
N PHE A 707 11.15 -27.19 21.64
CA PHE A 707 10.98 -25.76 21.88
C PHE A 707 11.89 -25.26 23.00
N GLY A 708 12.27 -26.12 23.95
CA GLY A 708 13.32 -25.87 24.92
C GLY A 708 14.67 -25.65 24.25
N GLU A 709 15.07 -26.54 23.34
CA GLU A 709 16.29 -26.37 22.53
C GLU A 709 16.20 -25.10 21.67
N SER A 710 15.06 -24.87 21.03
CA SER A 710 14.83 -23.67 20.21
C SER A 710 14.98 -22.40 21.04
N PHE A 711 14.40 -22.33 22.25
CA PHE A 711 14.51 -21.18 23.13
C PHE A 711 15.93 -20.99 23.70
N GLY A 712 16.55 -22.08 24.13
CA GLY A 712 17.90 -22.07 24.69
C GLY A 712 18.95 -21.63 23.66
N ASN A 713 18.79 -22.06 22.41
CA ASN A 713 19.77 -21.86 21.34
C ASN A 713 19.35 -20.82 20.29
N TYR A 714 18.25 -20.09 20.49
CA TYR A 714 17.90 -18.98 19.60
C TYR A 714 18.91 -17.85 19.79
N ASP A 715 19.87 -17.72 18.88
CA ASP A 715 20.93 -16.70 18.94
C ASP A 715 21.04 -15.98 17.60
N THR A 716 19.93 -15.36 17.21
CA THR A 716 19.85 -14.65 15.94
C THR A 716 20.33 -13.20 16.07
N VAL A 717 20.47 -12.53 14.92
CA VAL A 717 21.07 -11.20 14.88
C VAL A 717 20.19 -10.16 15.57
N LYS A 718 20.80 -9.37 16.47
CA LYS A 718 20.18 -8.19 17.10
C LYS A 718 20.54 -6.89 16.39
N VAL A 719 21.55 -6.93 15.53
CA VAL A 719 21.99 -5.82 14.69
C VAL A 719 22.11 -6.35 13.27
N TRP A 720 21.46 -5.68 12.32
CA TRP A 720 21.52 -6.05 10.90
C TRP A 720 22.85 -5.64 10.26
N GLU A 721 23.15 -6.13 9.06
CA GLU A 721 24.44 -5.93 8.37
C GLU A 721 24.87 -4.45 8.29
N GLY A 722 23.92 -3.54 8.05
CA GLY A 722 24.17 -2.10 7.99
C GLY A 722 24.34 -1.40 9.33
N GLY A 723 24.15 -2.10 10.46
CA GLY A 723 24.22 -1.53 11.81
C GLY A 723 22.87 -1.13 12.40
N GLN A 724 21.74 -1.45 11.75
CA GLN A 724 20.41 -1.22 12.29
C GLN A 724 20.16 -2.14 13.50
N ASP A 725 19.80 -1.56 14.64
CA ASP A 725 19.34 -2.32 15.81
C ASP A 725 17.95 -2.90 15.51
N ILE A 726 17.87 -4.24 15.58
CA ILE A 726 16.65 -5.03 15.41
C ILE A 726 16.35 -5.90 16.64
N SER A 727 16.90 -5.56 17.81
CA SER A 727 16.71 -6.30 19.07
C SER A 727 15.23 -6.50 19.41
N ASN A 728 14.38 -5.52 19.09
CA ASN A 728 12.92 -5.65 19.27
C ASN A 728 12.30 -6.80 18.45
N VAL A 729 12.79 -7.04 17.22
CA VAL A 729 12.33 -8.16 16.38
C VAL A 729 12.83 -9.48 16.96
N HIS A 730 14.12 -9.54 17.30
CA HIS A 730 14.73 -10.69 17.97
C HIS A 730 13.96 -11.08 19.24
N ASP A 731 13.73 -10.12 20.14
CA ASP A 731 13.11 -10.35 21.44
C ASP A 731 11.62 -10.71 21.31
N SER A 732 10.91 -10.14 20.33
CA SER A 732 9.52 -10.52 20.02
C SER A 732 9.44 -11.99 19.59
N HIS A 733 10.36 -12.44 18.75
CA HIS A 733 10.37 -13.81 18.28
C HIS A 733 10.83 -14.80 19.36
N LEU A 734 11.84 -14.44 20.16
CA LEU A 734 12.22 -15.23 21.33
C LEU A 734 11.06 -15.38 22.32
N GLY A 735 10.26 -14.31 22.52
CA GLY A 735 9.03 -14.35 23.30
C GLY A 735 7.99 -15.33 22.74
N PHE A 736 7.87 -15.48 21.42
CA PHE A 736 6.99 -16.49 20.81
C PHE A 736 7.47 -17.91 21.06
N ILE A 737 8.78 -18.18 21.00
CA ILE A 737 9.31 -19.50 21.30
C ILE A 737 9.08 -19.82 22.78
N ALA A 738 9.34 -18.86 23.68
CA ALA A 738 9.07 -18.99 25.11
C ALA A 738 7.60 -19.31 25.39
N ALA A 739 6.68 -18.57 24.77
CA ALA A 739 5.25 -18.78 24.95
C ALA A 739 4.78 -20.13 24.35
N SER A 740 5.39 -20.57 23.24
CA SER A 740 5.12 -21.90 22.67
C SER A 740 5.55 -23.02 23.61
N LEU A 741 6.75 -22.92 24.20
CA LEU A 741 7.20 -23.86 25.22
C LEU A 741 6.28 -23.86 26.45
N GLY A 742 5.85 -22.68 26.91
CA GLY A 742 4.96 -22.54 28.06
C GLY A 742 3.57 -23.13 27.87
N ASP A 743 3.06 -23.18 26.64
CA ASP A 743 1.72 -23.73 26.33
C ASP A 743 1.71 -25.27 26.25
N VAL A 744 2.88 -25.92 26.21
CA VAL A 744 2.96 -27.39 26.30
C VAL A 744 2.77 -27.84 27.75
N PRO A 745 1.91 -28.84 28.05
CA PRO A 745 1.76 -29.36 29.41
C PRO A 745 3.10 -29.78 30.03
N GLY A 746 3.52 -29.13 31.13
CA GLY A 746 4.81 -29.33 31.78
C GLY A 746 5.97 -28.45 31.27
N GLY A 747 5.78 -27.72 30.16
CA GLY A 747 6.81 -26.88 29.56
C GLY A 747 7.19 -25.64 30.36
N LEU A 748 6.31 -25.15 31.26
CA LEU A 748 6.58 -23.99 32.12
C LEU A 748 7.76 -24.22 33.08
N ASP A 749 7.99 -25.44 33.56
CA ASP A 749 9.15 -25.73 34.41
C ASP A 749 10.45 -25.62 33.63
N VAL A 750 10.48 -26.20 32.43
CA VAL A 750 11.64 -26.14 31.54
C VAL A 750 11.90 -24.71 31.10
N LEU A 751 10.85 -23.97 30.73
CA LEU A 751 10.95 -22.55 30.42
C LEU A 751 11.53 -21.76 31.59
N TYR A 752 11.07 -21.99 32.81
CA TYR A 752 11.58 -21.28 33.99
C TYR A 752 13.09 -21.52 34.16
N GLU A 753 13.53 -22.77 34.06
CA GLU A 753 14.94 -23.13 34.20
C GLU A 753 15.81 -22.51 33.10
N LEU A 754 15.41 -22.67 31.84
CA LEU A 754 16.14 -22.10 30.69
C LEU A 754 16.13 -20.57 30.72
N ALA A 755 15.01 -19.95 31.04
CA ALA A 755 14.90 -18.49 31.11
C ALA A 755 15.76 -17.93 32.23
N ARG A 756 15.86 -18.61 33.38
CA ARG A 756 16.77 -18.23 34.48
C ARG A 756 18.24 -18.36 34.12
N GLN A 757 18.60 -19.31 33.26
CA GLN A 757 19.96 -19.42 32.74
C GLN A 757 20.26 -18.29 31.75
N ARG A 758 19.31 -17.98 30.87
CA ARG A 758 19.48 -16.97 29.83
C ARG A 758 19.42 -15.53 30.36
N PHE A 759 18.63 -15.30 31.41
CA PHE A 759 18.40 -13.99 32.03
C PHE A 759 18.60 -14.08 33.56
N PRO A 760 19.83 -14.30 34.05
CA PRO A 760 20.11 -14.58 35.46
C PRO A 760 19.72 -13.43 36.40
N ASP A 761 19.74 -12.20 35.88
CA ASP A 761 19.43 -10.97 36.62
C ASP A 761 17.93 -10.66 36.72
N GLN A 762 17.09 -11.37 35.97
CA GLN A 762 15.64 -11.21 36.02
C GLN A 762 15.04 -12.20 37.02
N ALA A 763 14.28 -11.70 38.00
CA ALA A 763 13.65 -12.54 39.03
C ALA A 763 12.65 -13.56 38.42
N LEU A 764 11.92 -13.13 37.39
CA LEU A 764 11.05 -13.97 36.58
C LEU A 764 11.04 -13.42 35.14
N PRO A 765 11.90 -13.96 34.26
CA PRO A 765 11.85 -13.59 32.84
C PRO A 765 10.52 -14.04 32.22
N TYR A 766 9.99 -13.28 31.26
CA TYR A 766 8.67 -13.52 30.63
C TYR A 766 7.50 -13.66 31.62
N PRO A 767 7.32 -12.71 32.57
CA PRO A 767 6.31 -12.83 33.62
C PRO A 767 4.90 -13.03 33.04
N ASP A 768 4.56 -12.40 31.91
CA ASP A 768 3.26 -12.55 31.27
C ASP A 768 2.94 -13.99 30.84
N VAL A 769 3.94 -14.80 30.48
CA VAL A 769 3.73 -16.22 30.13
C VAL A 769 3.34 -17.01 31.39
N PHE A 770 4.01 -16.76 32.51
CA PHE A 770 3.72 -17.45 33.77
C PHE A 770 2.43 -16.97 34.45
N LEU A 771 2.16 -15.67 34.41
CA LEU A 771 1.02 -15.05 35.10
C LEU A 771 -0.31 -15.30 34.39
N ASN A 772 -0.29 -15.52 33.06
CA ASN A 772 -1.48 -15.82 32.28
C ASN A 772 -1.69 -17.33 32.04
N ALA A 773 -0.76 -18.19 32.47
CA ALA A 773 -0.86 -19.63 32.29
C ALA A 773 -2.02 -20.22 33.11
N ASP A 774 -2.68 -21.25 32.57
CA ASP A 774 -3.65 -22.03 33.33
C ASP A 774 -2.94 -22.75 34.48
N PRO A 775 -3.34 -22.53 35.75
CA PRO A 775 -2.73 -23.20 36.90
C PRO A 775 -2.80 -24.73 36.85
N GLN A 776 -3.72 -25.29 36.05
CA GLN A 776 -3.83 -26.73 35.80
C GLN A 776 -2.60 -27.28 35.07
N HIS A 777 -1.96 -26.49 34.20
CA HIS A 777 -0.76 -26.88 33.44
C HIS A 777 0.53 -26.80 34.25
N PHE A 778 0.51 -26.24 35.46
CA PHE A 778 1.65 -26.29 36.37
C PHE A 778 1.83 -27.69 36.95
N THR A 779 3.07 -28.17 36.97
CA THR A 779 3.43 -29.35 37.74
C THR A 779 3.37 -29.04 39.24
N LEU A 780 3.48 -30.07 40.08
CA LEU A 780 3.58 -29.89 41.54
C LEU A 780 4.75 -28.96 41.94
N SER A 781 5.84 -28.95 41.16
CA SER A 781 6.98 -28.06 41.38
C SER A 781 6.60 -26.61 41.10
N SER A 782 6.03 -26.32 39.92
CA SER A 782 5.63 -24.96 39.54
C SER A 782 4.49 -24.43 40.42
N ARG A 783 3.51 -25.26 40.82
CA ARG A 783 2.45 -24.86 41.76
C ARG A 783 2.98 -24.43 43.13
N ARG A 784 4.09 -25.03 43.59
CA ARG A 784 4.76 -24.62 44.83
C ARG A 784 5.53 -23.30 44.65
N ARG A 785 6.08 -23.05 43.46
CA ARG A 785 6.83 -21.82 43.12
C ARG A 785 5.93 -20.61 42.86
N PHE A 786 4.78 -20.79 42.21
CA PHE A 786 3.89 -19.71 41.73
C PHE A 786 2.58 -19.57 42.52
N ARG A 787 2.51 -20.10 43.75
CA ARG A 787 1.29 -20.07 44.58
C ARG A 787 0.81 -18.62 44.80
N PRO A 788 -0.47 -18.27 44.56
CA PRO A 788 -0.99 -16.97 44.91
C PRO A 788 -0.93 -16.80 46.43
N SER A 789 -0.24 -15.77 46.93
CA SER A 789 -0.41 -15.37 48.33
C SER A 789 -1.76 -14.66 48.47
N SER A 790 -2.47 -14.89 49.57
CA SER A 790 -3.78 -14.30 49.87
C SER A 790 -3.75 -12.80 50.18
N SER A 791 -2.76 -12.07 49.66
CA SER A 791 -2.65 -10.62 49.78
C SER A 791 -2.08 -10.04 48.49
N THR A 792 -2.89 -9.24 47.81
CA THR A 792 -2.55 -8.46 46.62
C THR A 792 -1.35 -7.53 46.88
N SER A 793 -0.13 -7.98 46.58
CA SER A 793 1.00 -7.13 46.16
C SER A 793 2.14 -7.99 45.61
N TRP A 794 2.37 -7.95 44.30
CA TRP A 794 3.63 -8.42 43.71
C TRP A 794 4.54 -7.21 43.53
N PHE A 795 5.35 -6.90 44.54
CA PHE A 795 6.54 -6.04 44.42
C PHE A 795 7.69 -6.70 45.19
N PRO A 796 8.94 -6.68 44.67
CA PRO A 796 10.07 -7.28 45.36
C PRO A 796 10.43 -6.46 46.61
N ARG A 797 10.69 -7.14 47.73
CA ARG A 797 11.34 -6.53 48.89
C ARG A 797 12.74 -6.09 48.46
N SER A 798 12.95 -4.78 48.39
CA SER A 798 14.28 -4.18 48.34
C SER A 798 15.05 -4.59 49.61
N SER A 799 16.24 -5.15 49.45
CA SER A 799 17.21 -5.28 50.53
C SER A 799 17.63 -3.89 50.99
N ALA A 800 17.22 -3.51 52.20
CA ALA A 800 17.74 -2.36 52.89
C ALA A 800 19.19 -2.62 53.31
N GLY A 801 20.09 -1.71 52.93
CA GLY A 801 21.43 -1.53 53.49
C GLY A 801 21.63 -0.03 53.68
N THR A 802 21.80 0.36 54.94
CA THR A 802 21.82 1.70 55.52
C THR A 802 23.10 2.50 55.26
N ALA A 803 22.93 3.83 55.30
CA ALA A 803 23.88 4.97 55.29
C ALA A 803 24.27 5.53 53.92
#